data_AF-A0A1Y4L257-F1
#
_entry.id   AF-A0A1Y4L257-F1
#
_cell.length_a   1.000
_cell.length_b   1.000
_cell.length_c   1.000
_cell.angle_alpha   90.00
_cell.angle_beta   90.00
_cell.angle_gamma   90.00
#
_symmetry.space_group_name_H-M   'P 1'
#
loop_
_entity.id
_entity.type
_entity.pdbx_description
1 polymer ?
#
loop_
_entity_poly.entity_id
_entity_poly.type
_entity_poly.pdbx_seq_one_letter_code
_entity_poly.pdbx_strand_id
1 'polypeptide(L)'
;MKKRNQRAAALTLGVLLAAGNLFSVLSVSAKDESANSQVITGTKDIPSAEGVTGTSDLSDLETVTGTREPSIEEGEESLGKYGERQAMSAAMAKEYLDQISAYILSTVENPVCSSTGGEWAVLGLTRYGTITETFKQKYLNNLYDYIEEKHGVLSTNKYTEYSRVVLALTALGEDVRDASGYDLLSWLARLEKVCFQGVNGPIWALIALDCGDYEIPKLDESEKKSYTQSTRENLIRAILDGRNEHGLWESSGAEADMTGMALQALANYYDGEHPEVVETVDQVLLQLSAMQNEDGSYGSIESDAQVLIAMTALGISVEDGRFVKNGHTVLDGMMSYYLGEGAFEHVHSEGADAMATEQGMCALTAYYRFITGENWLYDMSDVERTQKPAITEEEFLRRVAALPSQVHMDDKEEIEFLLRELKRQSSLKNPEDIRKKLEDFKKQTEDLERTIKKLDEDIWSRIDPLKIDLTEKVMIESLKKRYDSLDDKDRKYVTYRQDLFRAVSIIGSIQKGMLPKEVFENIATTGDTFWYHGVIEGEYSYTISIHGKKVENKADMKAGITSGNKVAVMMEGAKFAFSMDQEGALPSEVTLAIHTDLLDGTYYVYRRNLDTNVMKAMEMVEIKGGIVRFSTKAGGDFQLVPRESVEASANPSFAVYQMGETKKEQPKAPVQVQRIHSFDADKEGKTKELTVTGNVIKKEEFDKIKGKDENYKAVCKMEDGKEYSFTFHGADIKTPKDFQTGLSFDSEHKEEVAKLTEDFVLLQFEQEGEFPGETLVEVQVDKEDGEYLLFYYDDEKMQAEYIQKVEIKDKKTKFIIAKGGDYFIAKRSKTGSLKEQQNEISGTETIEKASVVPNLKSDKENPYAWGIVSGAAGIGILGGILLFVFGKRRNRS
;
A
#
# COMPACT_ATOMS: atom_id res chain seq x y z
N MET A 1 23.70 42.82 -11.34
CA MET A 1 23.10 43.88 -10.50
C MET A 1 22.91 43.34 -9.09
N LYS A 2 23.59 43.91 -8.10
CA LYS A 2 23.45 43.57 -6.67
C LYS A 2 22.85 44.79 -5.98
N LYS A 3 21.58 44.72 -5.56
CA LYS A 3 20.93 45.59 -4.56
C LYS A 3 19.44 45.25 -4.47
N ARG A 4 19.08 44.26 -3.65
CA ARG A 4 17.78 44.11 -2.98
C ARG A 4 17.95 42.98 -1.98
N ASN A 5 18.06 43.35 -0.71
CA ASN A 5 17.87 42.55 0.51
C ASN A 5 18.58 43.24 1.68
N GLN A 6 18.04 44.38 2.11
CA GLN A 6 18.26 44.93 3.44
C GLN A 6 17.00 45.70 3.87
N ARG A 7 16.27 45.13 4.83
CA ARG A 7 15.18 45.62 5.72
C ARG A 7 14.29 44.37 5.96
N ALA A 8 14.19 43.75 7.13
CA ALA A 8 14.32 44.21 8.50
C ALA A 8 14.73 43.06 9.45
N ALA A 9 15.58 43.37 10.45
CA ALA A 9 15.75 42.56 11.67
C ALA A 9 16.35 43.43 12.79
N ALA A 10 15.70 43.41 13.96
CA ALA A 10 16.11 43.84 15.33
C ALA A 10 14.89 44.55 15.99
N LEU A 11 14.42 44.26 17.21
CA LEU A 11 15.01 43.77 18.47
C LEU A 11 14.02 42.80 19.17
N THR A 12 14.35 41.89 20.10
CA THR A 12 15.01 42.14 21.41
C THR A 12 15.50 40.84 22.06
N LEU A 13 16.59 40.92 22.83
CA LEU A 13 17.35 39.85 23.50
C LEU A 13 17.08 39.82 25.01
N GLY A 14 17.13 38.63 25.64
CA GLY A 14 17.26 38.43 27.10
C GLY A 14 17.32 36.95 27.53
N VAL A 15 18.46 36.26 27.33
CA VAL A 15 19.42 35.74 28.35
C VAL A 15 18.87 34.72 29.36
N LEU A 16 19.39 33.47 29.31
CA LEU A 16 20.00 32.78 30.46
C LEU A 16 20.81 31.52 30.07
N LEU A 17 21.91 31.35 30.81
CA LEU A 17 23.08 30.46 30.64
C LEU A 17 22.92 29.07 31.30
N ALA A 18 23.60 28.04 30.76
CA ALA A 18 24.45 27.05 31.46
C ALA A 18 24.99 26.02 30.42
N ALA A 19 26.26 26.05 29.99
CA ALA A 19 27.45 25.38 30.58
C ALA A 19 27.31 23.83 30.76
N GLY A 20 28.16 22.96 30.19
CA GLY A 20 29.37 23.20 29.42
C GLY A 20 30.17 21.95 28.99
N ASN A 21 31.35 22.27 28.43
CA ASN A 21 32.63 21.54 28.36
C ASN A 21 32.82 20.25 27.53
N LEU A 22 33.67 20.35 26.49
CA LEU A 22 35.04 19.79 26.50
C LEU A 22 35.93 20.37 25.37
N PHE A 23 37.05 20.99 25.77
CA PHE A 23 38.39 21.15 25.16
C PHE A 23 38.58 20.87 23.64
N SER A 24 39.31 21.66 22.83
CA SER A 24 40.64 22.25 23.06
C SER A 24 41.00 23.36 22.04
N VAL A 25 41.50 24.48 22.56
CA VAL A 25 42.68 25.28 22.17
C VAL A 25 43.30 25.06 20.78
N LEU A 26 43.32 26.12 19.96
CA LEU A 26 44.55 26.74 19.44
C LEU A 26 44.30 28.21 19.07
N SER A 27 45.32 29.00 19.34
CA SER A 27 45.30 30.44 19.61
C SER A 27 45.96 31.29 18.53
N VAL A 28 45.75 32.62 18.62
CA VAL A 28 46.57 33.73 18.09
C VAL A 28 46.20 34.15 16.64
N SER A 29 45.98 35.42 16.27
CA SER A 29 46.32 36.73 16.84
C SER A 29 45.27 37.78 16.47
N ALA A 30 44.95 38.68 17.41
CA ALA A 30 44.33 39.96 17.13
C ALA A 30 45.33 40.93 16.45
N LYS A 31 44.80 41.91 15.71
CA LYS A 31 45.29 43.29 15.71
C LYS A 31 44.16 44.25 15.35
N ASP A 32 43.85 45.11 16.32
CA ASP A 32 43.04 46.33 16.21
C ASP A 32 43.56 47.26 15.12
N GLU A 33 42.65 48.06 14.54
CA GLU A 33 42.79 49.52 14.58
C GLU A 33 41.46 50.25 14.33
N SER A 34 41.40 51.43 14.93
CA SER A 34 40.22 52.15 15.44
C SER A 34 39.73 53.32 14.58
N ALA A 35 38.44 53.65 14.79
CA ALA A 35 37.84 55.00 14.85
C ALA A 35 37.94 55.95 13.63
N ASN A 36 36.84 56.62 13.25
CA ASN A 36 36.26 57.76 13.97
C ASN A 36 35.03 58.34 13.22
N SER A 37 34.11 58.93 13.98
CA SER A 37 32.89 59.62 13.53
C SER A 37 33.16 61.06 13.06
N GLN A 38 32.25 61.65 12.27
CA GLN A 38 31.49 62.84 12.69
C GLN A 38 30.43 63.32 11.67
N VAL A 39 29.35 63.83 12.24
CA VAL A 39 28.16 64.50 11.69
C VAL A 39 28.46 65.99 11.43
N ILE A 40 27.76 66.66 10.50
CA ILE A 40 27.23 68.04 10.63
C ILE A 40 26.18 68.37 9.53
N THR A 41 25.23 69.19 9.96
CA THR A 41 23.95 69.74 9.45
C THR A 41 24.02 70.80 8.33
N GLY A 42 22.89 71.07 7.66
CA GLY A 42 22.59 72.42 7.13
C GLY A 42 21.62 72.53 5.93
N THR A 43 20.49 73.21 6.16
CA THR A 43 19.36 73.60 5.28
C THR A 43 19.65 74.71 4.23
N LYS A 44 18.90 74.77 3.10
CA LYS A 44 17.93 75.85 2.71
C LYS A 44 17.64 76.05 1.20
N ASP A 45 16.36 76.39 0.94
CA ASP A 45 15.75 77.33 -0.02
C ASP A 45 15.47 76.99 -1.53
N ILE A 46 14.24 77.34 -1.95
CA ILE A 46 13.57 77.31 -3.28
C ILE A 46 13.60 78.74 -3.91
N PRO A 47 13.43 78.95 -5.25
CA PRO A 47 12.13 79.43 -5.83
C PRO A 47 11.80 78.84 -7.26
N SER A 48 10.56 78.46 -7.63
CA SER A 48 9.43 79.19 -8.31
C SER A 48 9.81 80.00 -9.60
N ALA A 49 9.08 80.07 -10.74
CA ALA A 49 7.62 80.04 -11.01
C ALA A 49 7.24 79.95 -12.54
N GLU A 50 5.92 79.73 -12.80
CA GLU A 50 5.02 80.24 -13.90
C GLU A 50 5.12 79.73 -15.38
N GLY A 51 4.03 79.45 -16.14
CA GLY A 51 2.58 79.47 -15.90
C GLY A 51 1.70 79.33 -17.18
N VAL A 52 0.36 79.17 -16.98
CA VAL A 52 -0.80 79.71 -17.78
C VAL A 52 -1.19 78.96 -19.10
N THR A 53 -2.43 78.60 -19.52
CA THR A 53 -3.91 78.74 -19.19
C THR A 53 -4.69 77.79 -20.15
N GLY A 54 -5.97 77.38 -20.02
CA GLY A 54 -7.10 77.76 -19.16
C GLY A 54 -8.44 77.04 -19.53
N THR A 55 -9.25 76.78 -18.48
CA THR A 55 -10.71 77.05 -18.29
C THR A 55 -11.76 76.21 -19.07
N SER A 56 -12.81 75.67 -18.43
CA SER A 56 -13.82 76.40 -17.62
C SER A 56 -14.58 75.55 -16.57
N ASP A 57 -14.77 76.14 -15.37
CA ASP A 57 -15.97 76.30 -14.52
C ASP A 57 -16.83 75.09 -14.06
N LEU A 58 -17.37 74.99 -12.82
CA LEU A 58 -17.39 75.87 -11.62
C LEU A 58 -18.00 75.11 -10.42
N SER A 59 -17.48 75.42 -9.20
CA SER A 59 -18.16 75.54 -7.86
C SER A 59 -18.82 74.31 -7.21
N ASP A 60 -18.58 73.91 -5.94
CA ASP A 60 -18.16 74.58 -4.69
C ASP A 60 -17.30 73.60 -3.82
N LEU A 61 -16.05 73.87 -3.39
CA LEU A 61 -15.57 74.67 -2.23
C LEU A 61 -16.21 74.27 -0.88
N GLU A 62 -15.54 73.94 0.24
CA GLU A 62 -14.18 74.24 0.75
C GLU A 62 -13.67 73.14 1.70
N THR A 63 -12.34 73.15 1.86
CA THR A 63 -11.54 72.42 2.84
C THR A 63 -11.58 73.07 4.23
N VAL A 64 -11.56 72.27 5.30
CA VAL A 64 -11.10 72.69 6.63
C VAL A 64 -10.21 71.59 7.23
N THR A 65 -9.02 72.00 7.64
CA THR A 65 -8.04 71.25 8.42
C THR A 65 -8.39 71.28 9.91
N GLY A 66 -8.11 70.17 10.63
CA GLY A 66 -7.91 70.20 12.09
C GLY A 66 -8.90 69.41 12.95
N THR A 67 -8.44 68.25 13.44
CA THR A 67 -8.65 67.66 14.77
C THR A 67 -10.06 67.75 15.41
N ARG A 68 -10.82 66.64 15.36
CA ARG A 68 -11.62 66.14 16.50
C ARG A 68 -12.16 64.75 16.19
N GLU A 69 -11.96 63.80 17.12
CA GLU A 69 -12.70 62.53 17.17
C GLU A 69 -14.22 62.77 17.15
N PRO A 70 -14.99 61.83 16.58
CA PRO A 70 -16.31 61.53 17.11
C PRO A 70 -16.47 60.03 17.40
N SER A 71 -16.50 59.75 18.71
CA SER A 71 -17.49 58.91 19.41
C SER A 71 -17.93 57.60 18.76
N ILE A 72 -17.34 56.52 19.27
CA ILE A 72 -17.97 55.21 19.40
C ILE A 72 -19.18 55.36 20.34
N GLU A 73 -20.37 54.99 19.87
CA GLU A 73 -21.47 54.56 20.74
C GLU A 73 -22.16 53.35 20.10
N GLU A 74 -21.79 52.20 20.66
CA GLU A 74 -22.60 51.03 20.98
C GLU A 74 -23.43 50.36 19.87
N GLY A 75 -22.78 49.35 19.27
CA GLY A 75 -23.40 48.12 18.81
C GLY A 75 -22.57 46.91 19.29
N GLU A 76 -22.12 46.92 20.55
CA GLU A 76 -21.62 45.73 21.22
C GLU A 76 -22.81 44.87 21.65
N GLU A 77 -23.18 43.89 20.84
CA GLU A 77 -23.73 42.65 21.37
C GLU A 77 -23.33 41.49 20.45
N SER A 78 -22.57 40.54 21.04
CA SER A 78 -22.06 39.29 20.45
C SER A 78 -20.70 39.30 19.72
N LEU A 79 -19.69 40.00 20.26
CA LEU A 79 -18.28 39.62 20.08
C LEU A 79 -17.88 38.62 21.20
N GLY A 80 -18.43 37.41 21.11
CA GLY A 80 -18.15 36.31 22.02
C GLY A 80 -17.11 35.34 21.44
N LYS A 81 -15.84 35.55 21.78
CA LYS A 81 -14.73 34.55 21.69
C LYS A 81 -14.53 33.87 20.33
N TYR A 82 -13.97 34.59 19.35
CA TYR A 82 -13.06 33.94 18.39
C TYR A 82 -11.66 34.04 18.98
N GLY A 83 -11.12 32.94 19.50
CA GLY A 83 -9.71 32.87 19.87
C GLY A 83 -8.85 33.20 18.67
N GLU A 84 -7.70 33.84 18.90
CA GLU A 84 -6.69 34.10 17.86
C GLU A 84 -6.42 32.78 17.11
N ARG A 85 -6.95 32.67 15.88
CA ARG A 85 -6.73 31.50 15.04
C ARG A 85 -5.33 31.67 14.45
N GLN A 86 -4.45 30.71 14.70
CA GLN A 86 -3.08 30.71 14.19
C GLN A 86 -3.06 29.91 12.89
N ALA A 87 -2.55 30.48 11.80
CA ALA A 87 -2.33 29.73 10.55
C ALA A 87 -1.51 28.44 10.78
N MET A 88 -1.70 27.47 9.89
CA MET A 88 -1.00 26.18 9.94
C MET A 88 0.51 26.36 10.10
N SER A 89 1.09 25.81 11.16
CA SER A 89 2.54 25.92 11.37
C SER A 89 3.33 25.12 10.34
N ALA A 90 4.59 25.50 10.11
CA ALA A 90 5.49 24.73 9.23
C ALA A 90 5.64 23.27 9.67
N ALA A 91 5.63 22.98 10.97
CA ALA A 91 5.68 21.61 11.48
C ALA A 91 4.44 20.78 11.10
N MET A 92 3.25 21.40 11.14
CA MET A 92 2.00 20.76 10.76
C MET A 92 1.88 20.59 9.24
N ALA A 93 2.26 21.61 8.47
CA ALA A 93 2.34 21.49 7.02
C ALA A 93 3.30 20.37 6.59
N LYS A 94 4.45 20.25 7.27
CA LYS A 94 5.42 19.16 7.07
C LYS A 94 4.79 17.78 7.33
N GLU A 95 4.04 17.63 8.41
CA GLU A 95 3.38 16.36 8.76
C GLU A 95 2.40 15.91 7.67
N TYR A 96 1.55 16.81 7.19
CA TYR A 96 0.67 16.53 6.06
C TYR A 96 1.46 16.19 4.78
N LEU A 97 2.49 16.97 4.46
CA LEU A 97 3.33 16.72 3.28
C LEU A 97 4.08 15.39 3.34
N ASP A 98 4.52 14.95 4.51
CA ASP A 98 5.14 13.63 4.68
C ASP A 98 4.13 12.50 4.41
N GLN A 99 2.89 12.64 4.91
CA GLN A 99 1.81 11.68 4.65
C GLN A 99 1.44 11.64 3.16
N ILE A 100 1.24 12.82 2.53
CA ILE A 100 0.92 12.93 1.10
C ILE A 100 2.06 12.36 0.25
N SER A 101 3.32 12.64 0.60
CA SER A 101 4.49 12.09 -0.10
C SER A 101 4.50 10.56 -0.03
N ALA A 102 4.28 9.98 1.16
CA ALA A 102 4.22 8.53 1.32
C ALA A 102 3.09 7.91 0.51
N TYR A 103 1.91 8.55 0.50
CA TYR A 103 0.77 8.12 -0.30
C TYR A 103 1.09 8.13 -1.80
N ILE A 104 1.60 9.25 -2.35
CA ILE A 104 1.95 9.34 -3.78
C ILE A 104 3.04 8.31 -4.15
N LEU A 105 4.10 8.19 -3.36
CA LEU A 105 5.19 7.24 -3.62
C LEU A 105 4.73 5.77 -3.64
N SER A 106 3.70 5.44 -2.86
CA SER A 106 3.14 4.10 -2.79
C SER A 106 2.10 3.79 -3.87
N THR A 107 1.35 4.79 -4.31
CA THR A 107 0.24 4.61 -5.26
C THR A 107 0.66 4.82 -6.70
N VAL A 108 1.73 5.59 -6.93
CA VAL A 108 2.33 5.81 -8.24
C VAL A 108 3.57 4.93 -8.40
N GLU A 109 3.36 3.62 -8.58
CA GLU A 109 4.48 2.66 -8.68
C GLU A 109 5.34 2.84 -9.94
N ASN A 110 4.74 3.36 -11.01
CA ASN A 110 5.38 3.56 -12.31
C ASN A 110 5.03 4.94 -12.89
N PRO A 111 5.73 6.01 -12.48
CA PRO A 111 5.45 7.36 -12.94
C PRO A 111 5.74 7.51 -14.44
N VAL A 112 4.82 8.12 -15.19
CA VAL A 112 4.91 8.26 -16.67
C VAL A 112 4.75 9.72 -17.11
N CYS A 113 5.05 10.02 -18.38
CA CYS A 113 4.74 11.32 -18.98
C CYS A 113 3.21 11.52 -19.07
N SER A 114 2.63 12.18 -18.07
CA SER A 114 1.18 12.35 -17.87
C SER A 114 0.89 13.38 -16.78
N SER A 115 -0.24 14.09 -16.86
CA SER A 115 -0.65 15.02 -15.79
C SER A 115 -0.78 14.29 -14.44
N THR A 116 -1.50 13.16 -14.41
CA THR A 116 -1.73 12.35 -13.22
C THR A 116 -0.78 11.16 -13.21
N GLY A 117 -0.23 10.84 -12.04
CA GLY A 117 0.80 9.82 -11.86
C GLY A 117 2.11 10.16 -12.56
N GLY A 118 2.34 11.45 -12.82
CA GLY A 118 3.46 11.93 -13.63
C GLY A 118 3.98 13.27 -13.14
N GLU A 119 3.86 14.32 -13.96
CA GLU A 119 4.57 15.57 -13.73
C GLU A 119 4.16 16.30 -12.44
N TRP A 120 2.88 16.28 -12.02
CA TRP A 120 2.46 16.95 -10.77
C TRP A 120 2.99 16.24 -9.53
N ALA A 121 2.88 14.91 -9.48
CA ALA A 121 3.54 14.09 -8.46
C ALA A 121 5.04 14.37 -8.39
N VAL A 122 5.74 14.33 -9.53
CA VAL A 122 7.19 14.59 -9.61
C VAL A 122 7.53 15.98 -9.10
N LEU A 123 6.80 17.01 -9.54
CA LEU A 123 7.03 18.39 -9.13
C LEU A 123 6.84 18.57 -7.62
N GLY A 124 5.71 18.13 -7.08
CA GLY A 124 5.39 18.25 -5.65
C GLY A 124 6.42 17.55 -4.78
N LEU A 125 6.71 16.26 -5.06
CA LEU A 125 7.70 15.46 -4.34
C LEU A 125 9.10 16.09 -4.40
N THR A 126 9.49 16.60 -5.56
CA THR A 126 10.83 17.17 -5.75
C THR A 126 10.97 18.52 -5.04
N ARG A 127 9.98 19.40 -5.17
CA ARG A 127 10.02 20.74 -4.56
C ARG A 127 9.84 20.72 -3.04
N TYR A 128 9.20 19.68 -2.49
CA TYR A 128 9.19 19.42 -1.06
C TYR A 128 10.46 18.71 -0.56
N GLY A 129 11.10 17.91 -1.41
CA GLY A 129 12.38 17.23 -1.11
C GLY A 129 12.23 15.77 -0.66
N THR A 130 11.13 15.11 -1.01
CA THR A 130 10.82 13.71 -0.63
C THR A 130 10.87 12.72 -1.79
N ILE A 131 11.12 13.18 -3.01
CA ILE A 131 11.28 12.26 -4.15
C ILE A 131 12.42 11.27 -3.89
N THR A 132 12.16 9.98 -4.13
CA THR A 132 13.18 8.93 -4.00
C THR A 132 13.96 8.78 -5.31
N GLU A 133 15.22 8.34 -5.23
CA GLU A 133 16.04 8.11 -6.42
C GLU A 133 15.40 7.07 -7.36
N THR A 134 14.77 6.02 -6.81
CA THR A 134 14.04 5.03 -7.59
C THR A 134 12.85 5.64 -8.34
N PHE A 135 12.05 6.49 -7.69
CA PHE A 135 10.91 7.16 -8.31
C PHE A 135 11.38 8.12 -9.41
N LYS A 136 12.40 8.94 -9.11
CA LYS A 136 13.06 9.82 -10.08
C LYS A 136 13.54 9.04 -11.30
N GLN A 137 14.28 7.96 -11.10
CA GLN A 137 14.87 7.20 -12.19
C GLN A 137 13.82 6.50 -13.06
N LYS A 138 12.76 5.94 -12.45
CA LYS A 138 11.61 5.39 -13.18
C LYS A 138 10.94 6.45 -14.06
N TYR A 139 10.65 7.62 -13.50
CA TYR A 139 10.03 8.71 -14.25
C TYR A 139 10.90 9.14 -15.43
N LEU A 140 12.19 9.39 -15.19
CA LEU A 140 13.13 9.79 -16.24
C LEU A 140 13.27 8.74 -17.34
N ASN A 141 13.34 7.45 -16.99
CA ASN A 141 13.36 6.35 -17.95
C ASN A 141 12.12 6.37 -18.84
N ASN A 142 10.94 6.40 -18.21
CA ASN A 142 9.66 6.38 -18.92
C ASN A 142 9.47 7.62 -19.81
N LEU A 143 9.86 8.80 -19.31
CA LEU A 143 9.80 10.05 -20.05
C LEU A 143 10.75 10.04 -21.25
N TYR A 144 12.00 9.60 -21.09
CA TYR A 144 12.96 9.57 -22.19
C TYR A 144 12.59 8.52 -23.23
N ASP A 145 12.14 7.33 -22.82
CA ASP A 145 11.59 6.33 -23.76
C ASP A 145 10.39 6.91 -24.52
N TYR A 146 9.49 7.65 -23.85
CA TYR A 146 8.36 8.33 -24.50
C TYR A 146 8.81 9.40 -25.50
N ILE A 147 9.75 10.27 -25.12
CA ILE A 147 10.30 11.31 -26.00
C ILE A 147 10.92 10.69 -27.26
N GLU A 148 11.67 9.60 -27.11
CA GLU A 148 12.30 8.89 -28.21
C GLU A 148 11.27 8.27 -29.16
N GLU A 149 10.28 7.57 -28.60
CA GLU A 149 9.18 6.97 -29.37
C GLU A 149 8.41 8.04 -30.17
N LYS A 150 8.21 9.22 -29.56
CA LYS A 150 7.53 10.36 -30.20
C LYS A 150 8.43 11.23 -31.05
N HIS A 151 9.72 10.90 -31.17
CA HIS A 151 10.71 11.70 -31.88
C HIS A 151 10.69 13.18 -31.45
N GLY A 152 10.57 13.43 -30.14
CA GLY A 152 10.50 14.78 -29.56
C GLY A 152 9.14 15.47 -29.66
N VAL A 153 8.13 14.88 -30.32
CA VAL A 153 6.81 15.48 -30.51
C VAL A 153 5.83 14.99 -29.44
N LEU A 154 5.86 15.59 -28.25
CA LEU A 154 4.94 15.24 -27.15
C LEU A 154 3.46 15.46 -27.54
N SER A 155 3.20 16.52 -28.30
CA SER A 155 1.87 16.80 -28.82
C SER A 155 1.90 17.77 -30.00
N THR A 156 0.90 17.64 -30.89
CA THR A 156 0.70 18.55 -32.03
C THR A 156 -0.37 19.62 -31.77
N ASN A 157 -1.16 19.46 -30.71
CA ASN A 157 -2.30 20.29 -30.34
C ASN A 157 -2.36 20.68 -28.85
N LYS A 158 -1.56 20.07 -27.98
CA LYS A 158 -1.47 20.40 -26.56
C LYS A 158 -0.07 20.83 -26.14
N TYR A 159 0.26 22.10 -26.32
CA TYR A 159 1.62 22.59 -26.03
C TYR A 159 1.87 22.75 -24.52
N THR A 160 0.82 22.66 -23.70
CA THR A 160 0.93 22.50 -22.25
C THR A 160 1.69 21.23 -21.84
N GLU A 161 1.72 20.18 -22.68
CA GLU A 161 2.51 18.96 -22.40
C GLU A 161 4.02 19.28 -22.32
N TYR A 162 4.54 20.12 -23.23
CA TYR A 162 5.95 20.55 -23.16
C TYR A 162 6.20 21.41 -21.91
N SER A 163 5.26 22.29 -21.57
CA SER A 163 5.38 23.14 -20.39
C SER A 163 5.45 22.32 -19.10
N ARG A 164 4.59 21.30 -18.98
CA ARG A 164 4.52 20.41 -17.82
C ARG A 164 5.80 19.58 -17.65
N VAL A 165 6.32 19.02 -18.76
CA VAL A 165 7.59 18.27 -18.74
C VAL A 165 8.79 19.18 -18.44
N VAL A 166 8.82 20.41 -18.96
CA VAL A 166 9.86 21.40 -18.62
C VAL A 166 9.88 21.63 -17.11
N LEU A 167 8.72 21.87 -16.47
CA LEU A 167 8.64 22.08 -15.03
C LEU A 167 9.16 20.88 -14.22
N ALA A 168 8.76 19.66 -14.58
CA ALA A 168 9.22 18.45 -13.89
C ALA A 168 10.73 18.24 -14.04
N LEU A 169 11.28 18.35 -15.26
CA LEU A 169 12.71 18.20 -15.52
C LEU A 169 13.54 19.30 -14.84
N THR A 170 13.07 20.56 -14.87
CA THR A 170 13.75 21.66 -14.18
C THR A 170 13.78 21.41 -12.68
N ALA A 171 12.68 20.95 -12.07
CA ALA A 171 12.65 20.62 -10.64
C ALA A 171 13.65 19.50 -10.29
N LEU A 172 13.76 18.48 -11.16
CA LEU A 172 14.69 17.37 -11.01
C LEU A 172 16.16 17.73 -11.27
N GLY A 173 16.44 18.94 -11.73
CA GLY A 173 17.77 19.43 -12.10
C GLY A 173 18.28 18.94 -13.46
N GLU A 174 17.39 18.41 -14.32
CA GLU A 174 17.71 17.90 -15.66
C GLU A 174 17.72 19.02 -16.72
N ASP A 175 18.45 18.80 -17.83
CA ASP A 175 18.53 19.77 -18.92
C ASP A 175 17.40 19.60 -19.94
N VAL A 176 16.45 20.53 -19.92
CA VAL A 176 15.29 20.58 -20.82
C VAL A 176 15.65 20.86 -22.29
N ARG A 177 16.88 21.32 -22.56
CA ARG A 177 17.39 21.57 -23.93
C ARG A 177 17.93 20.32 -24.60
N ASP A 178 18.18 19.27 -23.84
CA ASP A 178 18.68 17.98 -24.31
C ASP A 178 17.95 16.82 -23.60
N ALA A 179 16.63 16.83 -23.69
CA ALA A 179 15.81 15.73 -23.20
C ALA A 179 15.84 14.60 -24.24
N SER A 180 16.74 13.64 -24.05
CA SER A 180 16.98 12.52 -24.98
C SER A 180 17.32 12.96 -26.41
N GLY A 181 18.09 14.04 -26.57
CA GLY A 181 18.46 14.59 -27.88
C GLY A 181 17.50 15.64 -28.43
N TYR A 182 16.47 16.04 -27.68
CA TYR A 182 15.45 17.00 -28.12
C TYR A 182 15.38 18.22 -27.19
N ASP A 183 15.32 19.42 -27.79
CA ASP A 183 15.10 20.68 -27.08
C ASP A 183 13.60 20.91 -26.88
N LEU A 184 13.11 20.76 -25.65
CA LEU A 184 11.70 20.93 -25.31
C LEU A 184 11.26 22.39 -25.34
N LEU A 185 12.17 23.34 -25.09
CA LEU A 185 11.87 24.78 -25.13
C LEU A 185 11.59 25.26 -26.55
N SER A 186 12.18 24.59 -27.55
CA SER A 186 11.98 24.93 -28.96
C SER A 186 10.50 24.87 -29.36
N TRP A 187 9.70 24.01 -28.73
CA TRP A 187 8.26 23.91 -28.95
C TRP A 187 7.52 25.17 -28.52
N LEU A 188 7.93 25.78 -27.41
CA LEU A 188 7.29 26.99 -26.85
C LEU A 188 7.59 28.27 -27.67
N ALA A 189 8.50 28.20 -28.66
CA ALA A 189 8.82 29.32 -29.55
C ALA A 189 7.72 29.66 -30.58
N ARG A 190 6.72 28.78 -30.77
CA ARG A 190 5.65 28.92 -31.78
C ARG A 190 4.38 29.50 -31.16
N LEU A 191 4.19 30.82 -31.24
CA LEU A 191 3.14 31.52 -30.52
C LEU A 191 1.74 30.99 -30.84
N GLU A 192 1.40 30.77 -32.12
CA GLU A 192 0.08 30.29 -32.53
C GLU A 192 -0.21 28.88 -32.01
N LYS A 193 0.82 28.05 -31.83
CA LYS A 193 0.68 26.71 -31.26
C LYS A 193 0.51 26.76 -29.75
N VAL A 194 1.24 27.65 -29.08
CA VAL A 194 1.07 27.92 -27.65
C VAL A 194 -0.35 28.43 -27.38
N CYS A 195 -0.83 29.41 -28.13
CA CYS A 195 -2.18 29.98 -27.97
C CYS A 195 -3.31 29.07 -28.47
N PHE A 196 -3.02 27.92 -29.09
CA PHE A 196 -4.03 27.06 -29.70
C PHE A 196 -5.07 26.52 -28.69
N GLN A 197 -4.65 26.31 -27.44
CA GLN A 197 -5.53 25.85 -26.35
C GLN A 197 -6.26 27.00 -25.62
N GLY A 198 -6.28 28.20 -26.22
CA GLY A 198 -6.71 29.40 -25.52
C GLY A 198 -5.69 29.82 -24.46
N VAL A 199 -6.15 30.60 -23.47
CA VAL A 199 -5.28 31.25 -22.48
C VAL A 199 -4.45 30.28 -21.61
N ASN A 200 -4.92 29.04 -21.44
CA ASN A 200 -4.20 28.00 -20.70
C ASN A 200 -2.80 27.70 -21.29
N GLY A 201 -2.65 27.78 -22.62
CA GLY A 201 -1.37 27.57 -23.27
C GLY A 201 -0.32 28.64 -22.92
N PRO A 202 -0.61 29.94 -23.13
CA PRO A 202 0.25 31.04 -22.71
C PRO A 202 0.58 31.05 -21.22
N ILE A 203 -0.38 30.73 -20.35
CA ILE A 203 -0.17 30.62 -18.89
C ILE A 203 0.96 29.64 -18.59
N TRP A 204 0.83 28.38 -19.02
CA TRP A 204 1.84 27.36 -18.72
C TRP A 204 3.15 27.57 -19.46
N ALA A 205 3.12 28.12 -20.68
CA ALA A 205 4.32 28.44 -21.41
C ALA A 205 5.15 29.51 -20.69
N LEU A 206 4.51 30.55 -20.15
CA LEU A 206 5.19 31.60 -19.39
C LEU A 206 5.79 31.04 -18.10
N ILE A 207 5.01 30.26 -17.34
CA ILE A 207 5.49 29.57 -16.12
C ILE A 207 6.70 28.66 -16.43
N ALA A 208 6.63 27.84 -17.47
CA ALA A 208 7.70 26.93 -17.86
C ALA A 208 8.97 27.66 -18.32
N LEU A 209 8.84 28.78 -19.03
CA LEU A 209 9.98 29.59 -19.44
C LEU A 209 10.62 30.32 -18.26
N ASP A 210 9.82 30.78 -17.31
CA ASP A 210 10.30 31.56 -16.17
C ASP A 210 10.83 30.70 -15.04
N CYS A 211 10.38 29.45 -14.91
CA CYS A 211 10.76 28.60 -13.78
C CYS A 211 12.28 28.41 -13.64
N GLY A 212 12.98 28.43 -14.76
CA GLY A 212 14.44 28.37 -14.84
C GLY A 212 15.07 29.54 -15.57
N ASP A 213 14.37 30.67 -15.73
CA ASP A 213 14.84 31.82 -16.53
C ASP A 213 15.39 31.38 -17.89
N TYR A 214 14.60 30.58 -18.61
CA TYR A 214 15.00 30.02 -19.88
C TYR A 214 14.87 31.07 -20.99
N GLU A 215 15.90 31.11 -21.85
CA GLU A 215 15.81 31.79 -23.14
C GLU A 215 14.88 31.00 -24.08
N ILE A 216 14.00 31.72 -24.78
CA ILE A 216 13.13 31.13 -25.81
C ILE A 216 13.96 30.90 -27.07
N PRO A 217 14.06 29.66 -27.58
CA PRO A 217 14.76 29.39 -28.83
C PRO A 217 14.18 30.19 -30.00
N LYS A 218 15.05 30.56 -30.94
CA LYS A 218 14.63 31.28 -32.15
C LYS A 218 13.99 30.30 -33.13
N LEU A 219 12.87 30.71 -33.73
CA LEU A 219 12.30 29.99 -34.86
C LEU A 219 13.25 30.00 -36.05
N ASP A 220 13.31 28.88 -36.75
CA ASP A 220 14.02 28.77 -38.02
C ASP A 220 13.30 29.57 -39.13
N GLU A 221 14.03 29.98 -40.16
CA GLU A 221 13.49 30.78 -41.28
C GLU A 221 12.34 30.10 -42.03
N SER A 222 12.30 28.77 -42.05
CA SER A 222 11.18 28.00 -42.61
C SER A 222 9.91 28.13 -41.77
N GLU A 223 10.05 28.17 -40.44
CA GLU A 223 8.97 28.20 -39.48
C GLU A 223 8.37 29.58 -39.30
N LYS A 224 9.19 30.64 -39.46
CA LYS A 224 8.73 32.04 -39.44
C LYS A 224 7.66 32.37 -40.49
N LYS A 225 7.47 31.51 -41.49
CA LYS A 225 6.39 31.64 -42.49
C LYS A 225 5.03 31.18 -41.94
N SER A 226 5.03 30.31 -40.95
CA SER A 226 3.84 29.66 -40.40
C SER A 226 3.55 30.09 -38.97
N TYR A 227 4.57 30.55 -38.24
CA TYR A 227 4.46 30.87 -36.83
C TYR A 227 5.16 32.19 -36.50
N THR A 228 4.52 32.94 -35.61
CA THR A 228 5.08 34.11 -34.93
C THR A 228 5.99 33.64 -33.81
N GLN A 229 7.13 34.31 -33.66
CA GLN A 229 8.06 34.08 -32.56
C GLN A 229 7.37 34.42 -31.21
N SER A 230 7.31 33.44 -30.31
CA SER A 230 6.94 33.70 -28.91
C SER A 230 7.98 34.59 -28.25
N THR A 231 7.50 35.56 -27.47
CA THR A 231 8.27 36.35 -26.51
C THR A 231 7.50 36.42 -25.20
N ARG A 232 8.15 36.75 -24.08
CA ARG A 232 7.47 36.93 -22.79
C ARG A 232 6.37 37.97 -22.89
N GLU A 233 6.64 39.09 -23.56
CA GLU A 233 5.66 40.17 -23.77
C GLU A 233 4.45 39.70 -24.57
N ASN A 234 4.65 38.85 -25.59
CA ASN A 234 3.55 38.27 -26.35
C ASN A 234 2.72 37.29 -25.50
N LEU A 235 3.35 36.50 -24.63
CA LEU A 235 2.67 35.58 -23.72
C LEU A 235 1.89 36.34 -22.64
N ILE A 236 2.51 37.35 -22.00
CA ILE A 236 1.85 38.24 -21.03
C ILE A 236 0.64 38.91 -21.67
N ARG A 237 0.80 39.48 -22.87
CA ARG A 237 -0.32 40.08 -23.60
C ARG A 237 -1.41 39.06 -23.91
N ALA A 238 -1.06 37.86 -24.38
CA ALA A 238 -2.05 36.82 -24.65
C ALA A 238 -2.82 36.38 -23.39
N ILE A 239 -2.17 36.40 -22.23
CA ILE A 239 -2.83 36.18 -20.94
C ILE A 239 -3.77 37.34 -20.63
N LEU A 240 -3.30 38.59 -20.64
CA LEU A 240 -4.11 39.77 -20.32
C LEU A 240 -5.32 39.96 -21.25
N ASP A 241 -5.16 39.68 -22.54
CA ASP A 241 -6.21 39.77 -23.56
C ASP A 241 -7.17 38.56 -23.51
N GLY A 242 -6.76 37.47 -22.87
CA GLY A 242 -7.53 36.23 -22.74
C GLY A 242 -8.60 36.26 -21.64
N ARG A 243 -8.80 37.40 -20.99
CA ARG A 243 -9.85 37.60 -19.97
C ARG A 243 -11.25 37.65 -20.59
N ASN A 244 -12.25 37.20 -19.84
CA ASN A 244 -13.66 37.32 -20.20
C ASN A 244 -14.20 38.74 -19.94
N GLU A 245 -15.49 38.95 -20.20
CA GLU A 245 -16.15 40.26 -20.01
C GLU A 245 -16.20 40.73 -18.54
N HIS A 246 -15.99 39.81 -17.59
CA HIS A 246 -15.92 40.11 -16.16
C HIS A 246 -14.48 40.43 -15.70
N GLY A 247 -13.48 40.28 -16.58
CA GLY A 247 -12.08 40.51 -16.26
C GLY A 247 -11.37 39.31 -15.62
N LEU A 248 -12.00 38.13 -15.61
CA LEU A 248 -11.45 36.86 -15.11
C LEU A 248 -10.98 35.95 -16.25
N TRP A 249 -10.30 34.87 -15.92
CA TRP A 249 -10.01 33.79 -16.87
C TRP A 249 -10.90 32.60 -16.59
N GLU A 250 -11.53 32.06 -17.63
CA GLU A 250 -12.42 30.92 -17.51
C GLU A 250 -12.00 29.80 -18.46
N SER A 251 -12.18 28.56 -18.02
CA SER A 251 -12.36 27.42 -18.91
C SER A 251 -13.52 26.55 -18.43
N SER A 252 -14.57 26.40 -19.25
CA SER A 252 -15.68 25.45 -19.06
C SER A 252 -16.19 25.30 -17.61
N GLY A 253 -16.49 26.41 -16.92
CA GLY A 253 -17.05 26.40 -15.56
C GLY A 253 -16.04 26.34 -14.41
N ALA A 254 -14.72 26.41 -14.68
CA ALA A 254 -13.64 26.46 -13.67
C ALA A 254 -12.97 27.85 -13.64
N GLU A 255 -13.71 28.88 -13.23
CA GLU A 255 -13.24 30.28 -13.23
C GLU A 255 -12.12 30.54 -12.21
N ALA A 256 -12.23 29.98 -11.00
CA ALA A 256 -11.24 30.20 -9.93
C ALA A 256 -9.89 29.52 -10.23
N ASP A 257 -9.91 28.26 -10.68
CA ASP A 257 -8.74 27.48 -11.10
C ASP A 257 -7.91 28.21 -12.17
N MET A 258 -8.54 28.54 -13.30
CA MET A 258 -7.87 29.21 -14.43
C MET A 258 -7.39 30.61 -14.05
N THR A 259 -8.15 31.34 -13.23
CA THR A 259 -7.73 32.66 -12.72
C THR A 259 -6.53 32.55 -11.79
N GLY A 260 -6.51 31.57 -10.88
CA GLY A 260 -5.37 31.28 -10.03
C GLY A 260 -4.11 30.99 -10.86
N MET A 261 -4.22 30.13 -11.87
CA MET A 261 -3.10 29.81 -12.77
C MET A 261 -2.60 31.04 -13.55
N ALA A 262 -3.49 31.92 -14.01
CA ALA A 262 -3.11 33.15 -14.68
C ALA A 262 -2.32 34.09 -13.76
N LEU A 263 -2.75 34.23 -12.50
CA LEU A 263 -2.03 35.01 -11.50
C LEU A 263 -0.65 34.44 -11.19
N GLN A 264 -0.49 33.12 -11.15
CA GLN A 264 0.82 32.48 -10.99
C GLN A 264 1.78 32.83 -12.13
N ALA A 265 1.30 32.78 -13.38
CA ALA A 265 2.10 33.14 -14.55
C ALA A 265 2.50 34.63 -14.55
N LEU A 266 1.64 35.50 -14.02
CA LEU A 266 1.88 36.94 -13.95
C LEU A 266 2.67 37.38 -12.70
N ALA A 267 2.91 36.49 -11.73
CA ALA A 267 3.50 36.85 -10.44
C ALA A 267 4.88 37.52 -10.56
N ASN A 268 5.73 37.03 -11.48
CA ASN A 268 7.06 37.62 -11.73
C ASN A 268 7.00 39.01 -12.40
N TYR A 269 5.85 39.38 -12.94
CA TYR A 269 5.60 40.64 -13.64
C TYR A 269 4.68 41.57 -12.82
N TYR A 270 4.33 41.21 -11.59
CA TYR A 270 3.62 42.08 -10.66
C TYR A 270 4.59 43.12 -10.08
N ASP A 271 5.05 44.04 -10.93
CA ASP A 271 6.07 45.04 -10.62
C ASP A 271 5.80 46.40 -11.29
N GLY A 272 6.64 47.39 -10.97
CA GLY A 272 6.49 48.74 -11.52
C GLY A 272 6.87 48.88 -13.01
N GLU A 273 7.43 47.83 -13.64
CA GLU A 273 7.78 47.83 -15.07
C GLU A 273 6.61 47.36 -15.94
N HIS A 274 5.64 46.63 -15.36
CA HIS A 274 4.43 46.14 -16.01
C HIS A 274 3.16 46.67 -15.32
N PRO A 275 2.87 47.98 -15.40
CA PRO A 275 1.73 48.59 -14.71
C PRO A 275 0.38 47.97 -15.11
N GLU A 276 0.24 47.49 -16.34
CA GLU A 276 -0.95 46.79 -16.82
C GLU A 276 -1.17 45.43 -16.12
N VAL A 277 -0.09 44.76 -15.72
CA VAL A 277 -0.15 43.52 -14.95
C VAL A 277 -0.55 43.86 -13.51
N VAL A 278 0.05 44.88 -12.90
CA VAL A 278 -0.30 45.33 -11.56
C VAL A 278 -1.78 45.69 -11.44
N GLU A 279 -2.27 46.55 -12.34
CA GLU A 279 -3.69 46.96 -12.35
C GLU A 279 -4.61 45.74 -12.50
N THR A 280 -4.26 44.81 -13.38
CA THR A 280 -5.03 43.60 -13.62
C THR A 280 -5.04 42.67 -12.40
N VAL A 281 -3.88 42.37 -11.83
CA VAL A 281 -3.73 41.48 -10.67
C VAL A 281 -4.50 42.05 -9.48
N ASP A 282 -4.39 43.36 -9.21
CA ASP A 282 -5.12 44.01 -8.11
C ASP A 282 -6.64 43.88 -8.26
N GLN A 283 -7.16 44.11 -9.48
CA GLN A 283 -8.60 43.96 -9.78
C GLN A 283 -9.05 42.50 -9.61
N VAL A 284 -8.27 41.55 -10.13
CA VAL A 284 -8.59 40.12 -10.08
C VAL A 284 -8.55 39.58 -8.66
N LEU A 285 -7.61 40.01 -7.82
CA LEU A 285 -7.55 39.61 -6.41
C LEU A 285 -8.83 40.02 -5.64
N LEU A 286 -9.41 41.18 -5.96
CA LEU A 286 -10.69 41.60 -5.38
C LEU A 286 -11.85 40.72 -5.85
N GLN A 287 -11.84 40.29 -7.10
CA GLN A 287 -12.86 39.39 -7.64
C GLN A 287 -12.73 37.97 -7.06
N LEU A 288 -11.52 37.41 -6.99
CA LEU A 288 -11.27 36.13 -6.31
C LEU A 288 -11.68 36.18 -4.84
N SER A 289 -11.38 37.29 -4.14
CA SER A 289 -11.86 37.50 -2.77
C SER A 289 -13.40 37.49 -2.69
N ALA A 290 -14.11 38.00 -3.68
CA ALA A 290 -15.58 37.98 -3.71
C ALA A 290 -16.16 36.61 -4.07
N MET A 291 -15.42 35.78 -4.82
CA MET A 291 -15.83 34.43 -5.22
C MET A 291 -15.62 33.37 -4.14
N GLN A 292 -14.77 33.63 -3.14
CA GLN A 292 -14.47 32.68 -2.06
C GLN A 292 -15.73 32.40 -1.22
N ASN A 293 -16.01 31.11 -0.99
CA ASN A 293 -17.15 30.66 -0.18
C ASN A 293 -16.94 30.94 1.30
N GLU A 294 -18.03 30.88 2.08
CA GLU A 294 -18.02 31.08 3.55
C GLU A 294 -17.16 30.05 4.31
N ASP A 295 -16.89 28.88 3.72
CA ASP A 295 -15.97 27.87 4.27
C ASP A 295 -14.51 28.07 3.86
N GLY A 296 -14.22 29.14 3.11
CA GLY A 296 -12.90 29.47 2.61
C GLY A 296 -12.54 28.84 1.26
N SER A 297 -13.35 27.91 0.74
CA SER A 297 -13.10 27.18 -0.52
C SER A 297 -13.59 27.94 -1.76
N TYR A 298 -13.23 27.41 -2.94
CA TYR A 298 -13.73 27.75 -4.27
C TYR A 298 -14.49 26.57 -4.91
N GLY A 299 -14.83 25.54 -4.13
CA GLY A 299 -15.72 24.45 -4.54
C GLY A 299 -15.04 23.17 -5.03
N SER A 300 -13.72 23.18 -5.24
CA SER A 300 -12.90 21.97 -5.44
C SER A 300 -11.47 22.18 -4.96
N ILE A 301 -10.77 21.08 -4.65
CA ILE A 301 -9.37 21.11 -4.24
C ILE A 301 -8.45 21.72 -5.29
N GLU A 302 -8.69 21.50 -6.59
CA GLU A 302 -7.86 22.03 -7.67
C GLU A 302 -7.97 23.56 -7.72
N SER A 303 -9.20 24.08 -7.61
CA SER A 303 -9.43 25.53 -7.59
C SER A 303 -8.76 26.17 -6.38
N ASP A 304 -8.91 25.57 -5.19
CA ASP A 304 -8.26 26.03 -3.97
C ASP A 304 -6.74 25.97 -4.06
N ALA A 305 -6.20 24.88 -4.62
CA ALA A 305 -4.79 24.68 -4.84
C ALA A 305 -4.19 25.77 -5.73
N GLN A 306 -4.82 26.07 -6.88
CA GLN A 306 -4.31 27.10 -7.78
C GLN A 306 -4.39 28.51 -7.16
N VAL A 307 -5.44 28.83 -6.39
CA VAL A 307 -5.53 30.11 -5.69
C VAL A 307 -4.47 30.20 -4.59
N LEU A 308 -4.24 29.14 -3.82
CA LEU A 308 -3.20 29.12 -2.78
C LEU A 308 -1.79 29.28 -3.38
N ILE A 309 -1.49 28.60 -4.49
CA ILE A 309 -0.21 28.77 -5.20
C ILE A 309 -0.08 30.22 -5.71
N ALA A 310 -1.15 30.82 -6.25
CA ALA A 310 -1.14 32.21 -6.70
C ALA A 310 -0.86 33.19 -5.54
N MET A 311 -1.53 33.00 -4.39
CA MET A 311 -1.31 33.83 -3.20
C MET A 311 0.16 33.77 -2.76
N THR A 312 0.72 32.57 -2.64
CA THR A 312 2.13 32.39 -2.22
C THR A 312 3.12 32.97 -3.24
N ALA A 313 2.86 32.83 -4.54
CA ALA A 313 3.67 33.42 -5.61
C ALA A 313 3.66 34.95 -5.59
N LEU A 314 2.52 35.57 -5.25
CA LEU A 314 2.36 37.01 -5.09
C LEU A 314 2.82 37.54 -3.72
N GLY A 315 3.29 36.65 -2.83
CA GLY A 315 3.71 37.01 -1.48
C GLY A 315 2.57 37.38 -0.52
N ILE A 316 1.36 36.92 -0.81
CA ILE A 316 0.14 37.17 -0.03
C ILE A 316 0.00 36.08 1.04
N SER A 317 -0.16 36.49 2.30
CA SER A 317 -0.40 35.56 3.41
C SER A 317 -1.79 34.91 3.31
N VAL A 318 -1.91 33.65 3.74
CA VAL A 318 -3.22 32.97 3.90
C VAL A 318 -4.13 33.65 4.93
N GLU A 319 -3.56 34.48 5.80
CA GLU A 319 -4.27 35.31 6.78
C GLU A 319 -4.63 36.71 6.24
N ASP A 320 -4.35 37.01 4.97
CA ASP A 320 -4.78 38.27 4.35
C ASP A 320 -6.30 38.39 4.44
N GLY A 321 -6.80 39.46 5.09
CA GLY A 321 -8.22 39.61 5.39
C GLY A 321 -9.15 39.62 4.17
N ARG A 322 -8.62 39.82 2.95
CA ARG A 322 -9.40 39.64 1.72
C ARG A 322 -9.79 38.17 1.49
N PHE A 323 -8.96 37.23 1.92
CA PHE A 323 -9.07 35.79 1.68
C PHE A 323 -9.48 35.00 2.93
N VAL A 324 -10.10 35.67 3.91
CA VAL A 324 -10.68 35.06 5.12
C VAL A 324 -12.19 35.29 5.13
N LYS A 325 -12.98 34.22 5.02
CA LYS A 325 -14.46 34.25 5.04
C LYS A 325 -14.98 33.45 6.21
N ASN A 326 -15.85 34.06 7.03
CA ASN A 326 -16.37 33.45 8.26
C ASN A 326 -15.27 32.81 9.16
N GLY A 327 -14.07 33.41 9.16
CA GLY A 327 -12.91 32.91 9.87
C GLY A 327 -12.15 31.76 9.20
N HIS A 328 -12.55 31.31 8.01
CA HIS A 328 -11.88 30.28 7.21
C HIS A 328 -11.02 30.91 6.11
N THR A 329 -9.78 30.42 6.00
CA THR A 329 -8.81 30.79 4.96
C THR A 329 -8.96 29.91 3.72
N VAL A 330 -8.30 30.27 2.61
CA VAL A 330 -8.18 29.37 1.44
C VAL A 330 -7.53 28.05 1.81
N LEU A 331 -6.55 28.06 2.73
CA LEU A 331 -5.91 26.84 3.22
C LEU A 331 -6.89 25.97 4.01
N ASP A 332 -7.78 26.57 4.81
CA ASP A 332 -8.82 25.82 5.53
C ASP A 332 -9.81 25.15 4.55
N GLY A 333 -10.23 25.88 3.51
CA GLY A 333 -11.06 25.35 2.43
C GLY A 333 -10.38 24.18 1.72
N MET A 334 -9.12 24.37 1.31
CA MET A 334 -8.31 23.34 0.66
C MET A 334 -8.19 22.08 1.53
N MET A 335 -7.87 22.25 2.83
CA MET A 335 -7.69 21.14 3.76
C MET A 335 -8.99 20.44 4.13
N SER A 336 -10.16 21.02 3.82
CA SER A 336 -11.45 20.35 4.00
C SER A 336 -11.62 19.13 3.07
N TYR A 337 -10.89 19.07 1.95
CA TYR A 337 -10.85 17.95 1.02
C TYR A 337 -9.82 16.86 1.39
N TYR A 338 -9.08 17.03 2.49
CA TYR A 338 -8.11 16.05 2.93
C TYR A 338 -8.81 14.87 3.62
N LEU A 339 -8.60 13.66 3.09
CA LEU A 339 -9.28 12.45 3.57
C LEU A 339 -8.58 11.75 4.74
N GLY A 340 -7.39 12.23 5.14
CA GLY A 340 -6.49 11.44 5.98
C GLY A 340 -5.57 10.54 5.16
N GLU A 341 -4.52 10.01 5.81
CA GLU A 341 -3.55 9.07 5.22
C GLU A 341 -2.81 9.56 3.95
N GLY A 342 -2.83 10.86 3.68
CA GLY A 342 -2.09 11.48 2.58
C GLY A 342 -2.87 11.68 1.28
N ALA A 343 -4.18 11.45 1.25
CA ALA A 343 -5.00 11.61 0.05
C ALA A 343 -5.95 12.81 0.11
N PHE A 344 -6.25 13.40 -1.04
CA PHE A 344 -7.33 14.38 -1.22
C PHE A 344 -8.43 13.81 -2.11
N GLU A 345 -9.67 14.25 -1.88
CA GLU A 345 -10.78 14.08 -2.82
C GLU A 345 -10.91 15.28 -3.77
N HIS A 346 -11.48 15.07 -4.96
CA HIS A 346 -11.72 16.14 -5.94
C HIS A 346 -12.77 17.15 -5.45
N VAL A 347 -13.95 16.63 -5.11
CA VAL A 347 -15.04 17.32 -4.41
C VAL A 347 -15.56 16.40 -3.31
N HIS A 348 -16.31 16.97 -2.37
CA HIS A 348 -16.79 16.21 -1.23
C HIS A 348 -17.57 14.96 -1.61
N SER A 349 -17.28 13.86 -0.92
CA SER A 349 -17.93 12.55 -1.04
C SER A 349 -17.58 11.74 -2.29
N GLU A 350 -16.51 12.08 -3.01
CA GLU A 350 -16.03 11.30 -4.17
C GLU A 350 -14.88 10.34 -3.85
N GLY A 351 -14.25 10.49 -2.68
CA GLY A 351 -13.12 9.66 -2.26
C GLY A 351 -11.80 10.07 -2.90
N ALA A 352 -10.73 9.32 -2.60
CA ALA A 352 -9.37 9.71 -2.97
C ALA A 352 -9.21 9.81 -4.50
N ASP A 353 -8.74 10.96 -4.96
CA ASP A 353 -8.42 11.25 -6.35
C ASP A 353 -6.94 11.59 -6.52
N ALA A 354 -6.33 11.04 -7.57
CA ALA A 354 -4.89 11.20 -7.79
C ALA A 354 -4.52 12.62 -8.25
N MET A 355 -5.34 13.25 -9.11
CA MET A 355 -5.10 14.63 -9.54
C MET A 355 -5.27 15.60 -8.36
N ALA A 356 -6.36 15.45 -7.60
CA ALA A 356 -6.62 16.18 -6.37
C ALA A 356 -5.43 16.10 -5.41
N THR A 357 -4.94 14.87 -5.17
CA THR A 357 -3.83 14.63 -4.25
C THR A 357 -2.53 15.27 -4.73
N GLU A 358 -2.21 15.16 -6.02
CA GLU A 358 -1.00 15.74 -6.61
C GLU A 358 -1.04 17.28 -6.64
N GLN A 359 -2.19 17.88 -6.93
CA GLN A 359 -2.35 19.34 -6.90
C GLN A 359 -2.40 19.88 -5.47
N GLY A 360 -3.06 19.18 -4.55
CA GLY A 360 -3.03 19.47 -3.11
C GLY A 360 -1.60 19.42 -2.56
N MET A 361 -0.80 18.43 -2.99
CA MET A 361 0.63 18.38 -2.67
C MET A 361 1.37 19.62 -3.17
N CYS A 362 1.17 20.00 -4.44
CA CYS A 362 1.83 21.17 -5.01
C CYS A 362 1.49 22.45 -4.25
N ALA A 363 0.22 22.65 -3.91
CA ALA A 363 -0.24 23.84 -3.18
C ALA A 363 0.24 23.87 -1.72
N LEU A 364 0.19 22.76 -1.01
CA LEU A 364 0.70 22.69 0.36
C LEU A 364 2.23 22.82 0.39
N THR A 365 2.93 22.33 -0.64
CA THR A 365 4.37 22.56 -0.82
C THR A 365 4.65 24.04 -1.08
N ALA A 366 3.86 24.72 -1.92
CA ALA A 366 3.98 26.16 -2.15
C ALA A 366 3.78 26.96 -0.85
N TYR A 367 2.76 26.60 -0.07
CA TYR A 367 2.51 27.19 1.25
C TYR A 367 3.67 26.97 2.21
N TYR A 368 4.15 25.72 2.35
CA TYR A 368 5.28 25.38 3.20
C TYR A 368 6.51 26.20 2.84
N ARG A 369 6.88 26.24 1.55
CA ARG A 369 8.01 27.03 1.05
C ARG A 369 7.85 28.52 1.33
N PHE A 370 6.64 29.05 1.20
CA PHE A 370 6.34 30.45 1.50
C PHE A 370 6.58 30.78 2.99
N ILE A 371 6.07 29.96 3.91
CA ILE A 371 6.22 30.21 5.35
C ILE A 371 7.62 29.87 5.88
N THR A 372 8.42 29.07 5.17
CA THR A 372 9.83 28.80 5.49
C THR A 372 10.81 29.75 4.80
N GLY A 373 10.33 30.63 3.92
CA GLY A 373 11.16 31.63 3.22
C GLY A 373 12.00 31.05 2.09
N GLU A 374 11.59 29.91 1.52
CA GLU A 374 12.17 29.31 0.33
C GLU A 374 11.60 29.94 -0.95
N ASN A 375 12.26 29.70 -2.10
CA ASN A 375 11.72 30.14 -3.39
C ASN A 375 10.35 29.50 -3.62
N TRP A 376 9.40 30.26 -4.19
CA TRP A 376 8.04 29.76 -4.44
C TRP A 376 8.05 28.57 -5.42
N LEU A 377 6.91 27.87 -5.53
CA LEU A 377 6.83 26.54 -6.18
C LEU A 377 7.53 26.47 -7.54
N TYR A 378 7.24 27.39 -8.46
CA TYR A 378 7.82 27.40 -9.80
C TYR A 378 9.08 28.26 -9.95
N ASP A 379 9.50 29.05 -8.95
CA ASP A 379 10.84 29.66 -9.00
C ASP A 379 11.89 28.62 -8.61
N MET A 380 12.49 28.01 -9.63
CA MET A 380 13.51 26.97 -9.50
C MET A 380 14.91 27.53 -9.76
N SER A 381 15.13 28.83 -9.51
CA SER A 381 16.47 29.42 -9.55
C SER A 381 17.37 28.89 -8.42
N ASP A 382 16.79 28.26 -7.40
CA ASP A 382 17.47 27.57 -6.30
C ASP A 382 17.89 26.13 -6.65
N VAL A 383 17.40 25.56 -7.76
CA VAL A 383 17.76 24.20 -8.18
C VAL A 383 19.13 24.20 -8.84
N GLU A 384 20.06 23.42 -8.26
CA GLU A 384 21.34 23.14 -8.91
C GLU A 384 21.10 22.37 -10.20
N ARG A 385 21.32 23.04 -11.34
CA ARG A 385 21.25 22.40 -12.66
C ARG A 385 22.48 21.56 -12.87
N THR A 386 22.42 20.32 -12.41
CA THR A 386 23.43 19.34 -12.75
C THR A 386 23.20 18.93 -14.19
N GLN A 387 23.82 19.62 -15.14
CA GLN A 387 24.44 18.84 -16.21
C GLN A 387 25.50 18.01 -15.50
N LYS A 388 25.16 16.81 -15.01
CA LYS A 388 26.18 15.83 -14.66
C LYS A 388 27.06 15.73 -15.90
N PRO A 389 28.35 16.12 -15.81
CA PRO A 389 29.22 16.08 -16.97
C PRO A 389 29.14 14.64 -17.50
N ALA A 390 28.95 14.51 -18.81
CA ALA A 390 28.97 13.19 -19.45
C ALA A 390 30.19 12.45 -18.93
N ILE A 391 30.01 11.18 -18.58
CA ILE A 391 31.16 10.39 -18.14
C ILE A 391 32.19 10.37 -19.28
N THR A 392 33.47 10.34 -18.94
CA THR A 392 34.52 10.32 -19.97
C THR A 392 34.32 9.09 -20.87
N GLU A 393 34.69 9.20 -22.15
CA GLU A 393 34.60 8.07 -23.09
C GLU A 393 35.29 6.82 -22.52
N GLU A 394 36.41 7.01 -21.82
CA GLU A 394 37.17 5.96 -21.15
C GLU A 394 36.36 5.27 -20.03
N GLU A 395 35.68 6.04 -19.19
CA GLU A 395 34.83 5.51 -18.12
C GLU A 395 33.58 4.83 -18.67
N PHE A 396 32.96 5.41 -19.69
CA PHE A 396 31.84 4.81 -20.41
C PHE A 396 32.23 3.44 -20.97
N LEU A 397 33.32 3.36 -21.72
CA LEU A 397 33.81 2.11 -22.29
C LEU A 397 34.18 1.09 -21.21
N ARG A 398 34.75 1.53 -20.08
CA ARG A 398 35.05 0.66 -18.94
C ARG A 398 33.78 0.03 -18.35
N ARG A 399 32.71 0.80 -18.17
CA ARG A 399 31.44 0.31 -17.63
C ARG A 399 30.72 -0.61 -18.62
N VAL A 400 30.69 -0.27 -19.90
CA VAL A 400 30.18 -1.15 -20.97
C VAL A 400 30.95 -2.49 -21.02
N ALA A 401 32.26 -2.46 -20.76
CA ALA A 401 33.09 -3.65 -20.68
C ALA A 401 32.91 -4.45 -19.38
N ALA A 402 32.45 -3.81 -18.30
CA ALA A 402 32.19 -4.45 -17.01
C ALA A 402 30.84 -5.16 -16.95
N LEU A 403 29.91 -4.86 -17.87
CA LEU A 403 28.63 -5.56 -17.97
C LEU A 403 28.84 -7.08 -18.14
N PRO A 404 28.05 -7.91 -17.43
CA PRO A 404 28.21 -9.35 -17.47
C PRO A 404 27.85 -9.92 -18.85
N SER A 405 28.32 -11.15 -19.13
CA SER A 405 27.96 -11.86 -20.36
C SER A 405 26.50 -12.34 -20.37
N GLN A 406 25.94 -12.58 -19.19
CA GLN A 406 24.54 -12.90 -18.97
C GLN A 406 23.99 -11.84 -18.01
N VAL A 407 22.93 -11.16 -18.43
CA VAL A 407 22.32 -10.09 -17.64
C VAL A 407 21.35 -10.64 -16.61
N HIS A 408 21.30 -9.99 -15.47
CA HIS A 408 20.41 -10.25 -14.34
C HIS A 408 19.54 -9.02 -14.06
N MET A 409 18.55 -9.17 -13.18
CA MET A 409 17.69 -8.06 -12.78
C MET A 409 18.47 -6.89 -12.13
N ASP A 410 19.57 -7.19 -11.42
CA ASP A 410 20.45 -6.17 -10.82
C ASP A 410 21.14 -5.27 -11.87
N ASP A 411 21.28 -5.74 -13.13
CA ASP A 411 22.02 -5.02 -14.18
C ASP A 411 21.14 -4.01 -14.94
N LYS A 412 19.81 -4.07 -14.77
CA LYS A 412 18.83 -3.31 -15.57
C LYS A 412 19.10 -1.81 -15.55
N GLU A 413 19.28 -1.22 -14.36
CA GLU A 413 19.50 0.22 -14.19
C GLU A 413 20.81 0.68 -14.84
N GLU A 414 21.87 -0.14 -14.73
CA GLU A 414 23.17 0.15 -15.34
C GLU A 414 23.08 0.17 -16.87
N ILE A 415 22.38 -0.80 -17.45
CA ILE A 415 22.18 -0.89 -18.90
C ILE A 415 21.41 0.32 -19.43
N GLU A 416 20.32 0.71 -18.75
CA GLU A 416 19.54 1.90 -19.10
C GLU A 416 20.36 3.18 -18.98
N PHE A 417 21.16 3.30 -17.92
CA PHE A 417 22.09 4.41 -17.75
C PHE A 417 23.10 4.51 -18.91
N LEU A 418 23.71 3.38 -19.29
CA LEU A 418 24.69 3.36 -20.38
C LEU A 418 24.05 3.65 -21.75
N LEU A 419 22.79 3.25 -21.97
CA LEU A 419 22.04 3.64 -23.18
C LEU A 419 21.87 5.16 -23.28
N ARG A 420 21.54 5.82 -22.16
CA ARG A 420 21.44 7.29 -22.12
C ARG A 420 22.79 7.96 -22.36
N GLU A 421 23.83 7.53 -21.66
CA GLU A 421 25.16 8.14 -21.79
C GLU A 421 25.75 7.94 -23.19
N LEU A 422 25.46 6.82 -23.87
CA LEU A 422 25.93 6.58 -25.24
C LEU A 422 25.54 7.70 -26.22
N LYS A 423 24.38 8.34 -26.04
CA LYS A 423 23.93 9.48 -26.87
C LYS A 423 24.85 10.69 -26.74
N ARG A 424 25.48 10.85 -25.58
CA ARG A 424 26.38 11.96 -25.25
C ARG A 424 27.82 11.70 -25.70
N GLN A 425 28.13 10.48 -26.18
CA GLN A 425 29.47 10.08 -26.62
C GLN A 425 29.70 10.34 -28.12
N SER A 426 29.77 11.62 -28.52
CA SER A 426 29.88 12.01 -29.93
C SER A 426 31.21 11.63 -30.61
N SER A 427 32.28 11.38 -29.84
CA SER A 427 33.62 11.02 -30.34
C SER A 427 33.83 9.52 -30.55
N LEU A 428 32.88 8.71 -30.10
CA LEU A 428 33.03 7.27 -29.97
C LEU A 428 33.05 6.60 -31.34
N LYS A 429 33.99 5.67 -31.54
CA LYS A 429 34.07 4.88 -32.78
C LYS A 429 33.07 3.73 -32.72
N ASN A 430 32.23 3.59 -33.75
CA ASN A 430 31.21 2.55 -33.87
C ASN A 430 30.18 2.52 -32.71
N PRO A 431 29.50 3.64 -32.41
CA PRO A 431 28.49 3.69 -31.34
C PRO A 431 27.33 2.72 -31.59
N GLU A 432 27.04 2.38 -32.84
CA GLU A 432 25.97 1.44 -33.22
C GLU A 432 26.18 0.02 -32.69
N ASP A 433 27.42 -0.47 -32.65
CA ASP A 433 27.71 -1.82 -32.14
C ASP A 433 27.47 -1.90 -30.63
N ILE A 434 27.87 -0.84 -29.90
CA ILE A 434 27.63 -0.71 -28.46
C ILE A 434 26.13 -0.53 -28.19
N ARG A 435 25.46 0.33 -28.96
CA ARG A 435 24.00 0.55 -28.86
C ARG A 435 23.27 -0.77 -28.97
N LYS A 436 23.53 -1.53 -30.04
CA LYS A 436 22.90 -2.82 -30.28
C LYS A 436 23.13 -3.79 -29.13
N LYS A 437 24.36 -3.88 -28.60
CA LYS A 437 24.65 -4.74 -27.44
C LYS A 437 23.83 -4.35 -26.21
N LEU A 438 23.77 -3.05 -25.91
CA LEU A 438 23.04 -2.55 -24.75
C LEU A 438 21.51 -2.70 -24.91
N GLU A 439 20.98 -2.50 -26.11
CA GLU A 439 19.55 -2.76 -26.42
C GLU A 439 19.21 -4.25 -26.31
N ASP A 440 20.08 -5.13 -26.81
CA ASP A 440 19.91 -6.59 -26.66
C ASP A 440 19.93 -7.00 -25.18
N PHE A 441 20.74 -6.35 -24.35
CA PHE A 441 20.78 -6.54 -22.91
C PHE A 441 19.54 -5.99 -22.19
N LYS A 442 19.08 -4.78 -22.55
CA LYS A 442 17.83 -4.19 -22.03
C LYS A 442 16.67 -5.16 -22.26
N LYS A 443 16.53 -5.66 -23.49
CA LYS A 443 15.49 -6.63 -23.86
C LYS A 443 15.58 -7.93 -23.05
N GLN A 444 16.78 -8.45 -22.82
CA GLN A 444 16.96 -9.66 -21.99
C GLN A 444 16.52 -9.42 -20.54
N THR A 445 16.83 -8.26 -19.95
CA THR A 445 16.36 -7.92 -18.60
C THR A 445 14.84 -7.75 -18.54
N GLU A 446 14.21 -7.16 -19.55
CA GLU A 446 12.75 -7.05 -19.66
C GLU A 446 12.07 -8.42 -19.82
N ASP A 447 12.65 -9.32 -20.61
CA ASP A 447 12.17 -10.71 -20.77
C ASP A 447 12.27 -11.50 -19.46
N LEU A 448 13.36 -11.32 -18.73
CA LEU A 448 13.58 -11.93 -17.41
C LEU A 448 12.56 -11.42 -16.38
N GLU A 449 12.35 -10.10 -16.32
CA GLU A 449 11.36 -9.47 -15.45
C GLU A 449 9.95 -10.03 -15.71
N ARG A 450 9.55 -10.14 -16.99
CA ARG A 450 8.28 -10.77 -17.38
C ARG A 450 8.18 -12.22 -16.95
N THR A 451 9.28 -12.97 -17.05
CA THR A 451 9.33 -14.38 -16.64
C THR A 451 9.14 -14.54 -15.13
N ILE A 452 9.81 -13.70 -14.34
CA ILE A 452 9.71 -13.68 -12.88
C ILE A 452 8.29 -13.30 -12.46
N LYS A 453 7.75 -12.20 -13.00
CA LYS A 453 6.38 -11.75 -12.72
C LYS A 453 5.37 -12.84 -13.04
N LYS A 454 5.51 -13.50 -14.19
CA LYS A 454 4.58 -14.58 -14.57
C LYS A 454 4.70 -15.81 -13.68
N LEU A 455 5.90 -16.12 -13.18
CA LEU A 455 6.09 -17.18 -12.20
C LEU A 455 5.40 -16.83 -10.87
N ASP A 456 5.58 -15.62 -10.37
CA ASP A 456 4.93 -15.15 -9.16
C ASP A 456 3.40 -15.21 -9.25
N GLU A 457 2.83 -14.70 -10.34
CA GLU A 457 1.38 -14.80 -10.62
C GLU A 457 0.89 -16.26 -10.61
N ASP A 458 1.65 -17.18 -11.20
CA ASP A 458 1.26 -18.58 -11.29
C ASP A 458 1.43 -19.33 -9.95
N ILE A 459 2.43 -18.97 -9.13
CA ILE A 459 2.55 -19.48 -7.75
C ILE A 459 1.36 -19.01 -6.93
N TRP A 460 1.07 -17.71 -6.98
CA TRP A 460 -0.02 -17.06 -6.26
C TRP A 460 -1.38 -17.66 -6.59
N SER A 461 -1.68 -17.79 -7.89
CA SER A 461 -3.02 -18.17 -8.35
C SER A 461 -3.30 -19.67 -8.30
N ARG A 462 -2.25 -20.52 -8.28
CA ARG A 462 -2.43 -21.97 -8.47
C ARG A 462 -2.18 -22.81 -7.23
N ILE A 463 -1.43 -22.32 -6.24
CA ILE A 463 -1.20 -23.05 -4.99
C ILE A 463 -2.25 -22.62 -3.96
N ASP A 464 -3.16 -23.52 -3.59
CA ASP A 464 -4.02 -23.37 -2.40
C ASP A 464 -3.31 -23.98 -1.19
N PRO A 465 -2.78 -23.16 -0.27
CA PRO A 465 -1.95 -23.62 0.83
C PRO A 465 -2.73 -24.41 1.89
N LEU A 466 -4.07 -24.31 1.89
CA LEU A 466 -4.92 -25.08 2.79
C LEU A 466 -5.34 -26.42 2.20
N LYS A 467 -5.08 -26.66 0.92
CA LYS A 467 -5.52 -27.85 0.18
C LYS A 467 -4.39 -28.60 -0.51
N ILE A 468 -3.19 -28.53 0.08
CA ILE A 468 -2.03 -29.21 -0.48
C ILE A 468 -2.15 -30.73 -0.28
N ASP A 469 -2.35 -31.43 -1.39
CA ASP A 469 -2.36 -32.89 -1.45
C ASP A 469 -1.67 -33.43 -2.72
N LEU A 470 -1.57 -34.75 -2.85
CA LEU A 470 -0.86 -35.39 -3.98
C LEU A 470 -1.49 -35.11 -5.36
N THR A 471 -2.73 -34.63 -5.44
CA THR A 471 -3.36 -34.25 -6.72
C THR A 471 -2.71 -33.00 -7.32
N GLU A 472 -2.17 -32.12 -6.49
CA GLU A 472 -1.50 -30.89 -6.91
C GLU A 472 -0.02 -31.08 -7.27
N LYS A 473 0.54 -32.27 -6.99
CA LYS A 473 1.96 -32.61 -7.18
C LYS A 473 2.53 -32.12 -8.50
N VAL A 474 1.89 -32.49 -9.62
CA VAL A 474 2.39 -32.18 -10.97
C VAL A 474 2.47 -30.67 -11.21
N MET A 475 1.51 -29.92 -10.67
CA MET A 475 1.48 -28.47 -10.76
C MET A 475 2.59 -27.84 -9.92
N ILE A 476 2.75 -28.26 -8.67
CA ILE A 476 3.78 -27.76 -7.74
C ILE A 476 5.19 -28.07 -8.28
N GLU A 477 5.44 -29.27 -8.79
CA GLU A 477 6.72 -29.66 -9.40
C GLU A 477 7.03 -28.81 -10.65
N SER A 478 6.01 -28.48 -11.44
CA SER A 478 6.15 -27.61 -12.62
C SER A 478 6.55 -26.18 -12.23
N LEU A 479 5.92 -25.62 -11.19
CA LEU A 479 6.28 -24.30 -10.66
C LEU A 479 7.69 -24.31 -10.07
N LYS A 480 8.06 -25.36 -9.31
CA LYS A 480 9.40 -25.53 -8.75
C LYS A 480 10.46 -25.60 -9.85
N LYS A 481 10.19 -26.32 -10.94
CA LYS A 481 11.11 -26.38 -12.08
C LYS A 481 11.33 -25.03 -12.75
N ARG A 482 10.28 -24.21 -12.88
CA ARG A 482 10.40 -22.84 -13.41
C ARG A 482 11.22 -21.96 -12.47
N TYR A 483 10.96 -22.02 -11.18
CA TYR A 483 11.76 -21.33 -10.17
C TYR A 483 13.25 -21.73 -10.24
N ASP A 484 13.54 -23.03 -10.34
CA ASP A 484 14.91 -23.53 -10.43
C ASP A 484 15.62 -23.19 -11.74
N SER A 485 14.86 -22.88 -12.79
CA SER A 485 15.42 -22.42 -14.06
C SER A 485 15.90 -20.97 -14.04
N LEU A 486 15.49 -20.18 -13.04
CA LEU A 486 16.04 -18.85 -12.80
C LEU A 486 17.45 -18.94 -12.21
N ASP A 487 18.29 -17.96 -12.55
CA ASP A 487 19.60 -17.79 -11.93
C ASP A 487 19.46 -17.49 -10.42
N ASP A 488 20.44 -17.93 -9.62
CA ASP A 488 20.43 -17.73 -8.17
C ASP A 488 20.31 -16.26 -7.78
N LYS A 489 20.90 -15.34 -8.55
CA LYS A 489 20.80 -13.89 -8.30
C LYS A 489 19.39 -13.35 -8.50
N ASP A 490 18.63 -13.97 -9.39
CA ASP A 490 17.32 -13.48 -9.81
C ASP A 490 16.17 -14.10 -8.99
N ARG A 491 16.40 -15.25 -8.34
CA ARG A 491 15.41 -15.91 -7.47
C ARG A 491 14.91 -15.05 -6.31
N LYS A 492 15.71 -14.06 -5.87
CA LYS A 492 15.33 -13.11 -4.81
C LYS A 492 14.15 -12.22 -5.19
N TYR A 493 13.90 -12.04 -6.49
CA TYR A 493 12.78 -11.25 -7.01
C TYR A 493 11.48 -12.05 -7.17
N VAL A 494 11.49 -13.36 -6.86
CA VAL A 494 10.26 -14.16 -6.76
C VAL A 494 9.69 -13.96 -5.36
N THR A 495 8.60 -13.21 -5.31
CA THR A 495 7.88 -12.79 -4.10
C THR A 495 7.34 -14.00 -3.35
N TYR A 496 6.59 -14.88 -4.02
CA TYR A 496 5.85 -15.99 -3.40
C TYR A 496 6.68 -17.29 -3.28
N ARG A 497 8.01 -17.21 -3.32
CA ARG A 497 8.88 -18.41 -3.30
C ARG A 497 8.70 -19.28 -2.06
N GLN A 498 8.39 -18.69 -0.91
CA GLN A 498 8.20 -19.44 0.34
C GLN A 498 7.00 -20.38 0.28
N ASP A 499 5.90 -19.93 -0.33
CA ASP A 499 4.70 -20.75 -0.52
C ASP A 499 4.98 -21.95 -1.42
N LEU A 500 5.72 -21.72 -2.51
CA LEU A 500 6.17 -22.79 -3.38
C LEU A 500 7.03 -23.81 -2.62
N PHE A 501 7.99 -23.36 -1.80
CA PHE A 501 8.83 -24.26 -1.02
C PHE A 501 8.05 -25.03 0.06
N ARG A 502 7.09 -24.38 0.72
CA ARG A 502 6.21 -25.05 1.69
C ARG A 502 5.39 -26.14 1.01
N ALA A 503 4.79 -25.84 -0.14
CA ALA A 503 4.04 -26.82 -0.92
C ALA A 503 4.92 -28.00 -1.37
N VAL A 504 6.13 -27.72 -1.86
CA VAL A 504 7.12 -28.77 -2.21
C VAL A 504 7.46 -29.64 -0.99
N SER A 505 7.64 -29.03 0.19
CA SER A 505 7.94 -29.77 1.44
C SER A 505 6.80 -30.70 1.86
N ILE A 506 5.56 -30.20 1.85
CA ILE A 506 4.37 -30.99 2.19
C ILE A 506 4.21 -32.17 1.22
N ILE A 507 4.27 -31.91 -0.09
CA ILE A 507 4.19 -32.97 -1.11
C ILE A 507 5.30 -34.01 -0.94
N GLY A 508 6.53 -33.56 -0.70
CA GLY A 508 7.68 -34.46 -0.47
C GLY A 508 7.52 -35.32 0.78
N SER A 509 6.91 -34.79 1.84
CA SER A 509 6.62 -35.53 3.07
C SER A 509 5.53 -36.59 2.86
N ILE A 510 4.42 -36.20 2.21
CA ILE A 510 3.30 -37.11 1.91
C ILE A 510 3.79 -38.28 1.04
N GLN A 511 4.65 -38.02 0.05
CA GLN A 511 5.26 -39.06 -0.79
C GLN A 511 6.11 -40.06 0.00
N LYS A 512 6.74 -39.63 1.10
CA LYS A 512 7.54 -40.48 1.99
C LYS A 512 6.68 -41.22 3.02
N GLY A 513 5.35 -41.15 2.91
CA GLY A 513 4.43 -41.77 3.86
C GLY A 513 4.29 -41.02 5.18
N MET A 514 4.64 -39.73 5.19
CA MET A 514 4.49 -38.85 6.35
C MET A 514 3.44 -37.79 6.03
N LEU A 515 2.35 -37.75 6.81
CA LEU A 515 1.43 -36.62 6.80
C LEU A 515 1.97 -35.60 7.79
N PRO A 516 2.50 -34.46 7.31
CA PRO A 516 3.06 -33.47 8.21
C PRO A 516 1.94 -32.76 8.98
N LYS A 517 2.27 -32.23 10.14
CA LYS A 517 1.37 -31.50 11.04
C LYS A 517 0.48 -30.51 10.31
N GLU A 518 1.03 -29.76 9.36
CA GLU A 518 0.34 -28.73 8.58
C GLU A 518 -0.89 -29.27 7.84
N VAL A 519 -0.87 -30.54 7.39
CA VAL A 519 -2.05 -31.16 6.75
C VAL A 519 -3.21 -31.23 7.74
N PHE A 520 -2.93 -31.63 8.99
CA PHE A 520 -3.93 -31.71 10.06
C PHE A 520 -4.41 -30.32 10.48
N GLU A 521 -3.50 -29.36 10.59
CA GLU A 521 -3.85 -27.96 10.88
C GLU A 521 -4.79 -27.40 9.81
N ASN A 522 -4.48 -27.63 8.53
CA ASN A 522 -5.27 -27.15 7.39
C ASN A 522 -6.66 -27.77 7.32
N ILE A 523 -6.79 -29.09 7.47
CA ILE A 523 -8.11 -29.73 7.41
C ILE A 523 -8.94 -29.49 8.67
N ALA A 524 -8.32 -29.36 9.86
CA ALA A 524 -9.02 -28.95 11.07
C ALA A 524 -9.63 -27.55 10.89
N THR A 525 -8.88 -26.68 10.23
CA THR A 525 -9.27 -25.30 9.90
C THR A 525 -10.43 -25.28 8.90
N THR A 526 -10.35 -26.03 7.80
CA THR A 526 -11.39 -25.99 6.74
C THR A 526 -12.60 -26.88 7.01
N GLY A 527 -12.45 -27.90 7.85
CA GLY A 527 -13.43 -28.97 8.04
C GLY A 527 -13.49 -29.98 6.88
N ASP A 528 -12.61 -29.85 5.88
CA ASP A 528 -12.56 -30.74 4.72
C ASP A 528 -12.06 -32.15 5.09
N THR A 529 -12.21 -33.08 4.15
CA THR A 529 -11.69 -34.45 4.31
C THR A 529 -10.41 -34.61 3.50
N PHE A 530 -9.32 -34.96 4.18
CA PHE A 530 -8.06 -35.33 3.52
C PHE A 530 -8.06 -36.81 3.15
N TRP A 531 -7.45 -37.14 2.00
CA TRP A 531 -7.33 -38.50 1.51
C TRP A 531 -5.87 -38.85 1.23
N TYR A 532 -5.33 -39.82 1.97
CA TYR A 532 -4.05 -40.44 1.68
C TYR A 532 -4.25 -41.78 0.97
N HIS A 533 -3.37 -42.08 0.02
CA HIS A 533 -3.37 -43.34 -0.73
C HIS A 533 -1.99 -43.98 -0.60
N GLY A 534 -1.95 -45.26 -0.24
CA GLY A 534 -0.71 -46.02 -0.13
C GLY A 534 -0.85 -47.45 -0.63
N VAL A 535 0.28 -48.17 -0.62
CA VAL A 535 0.37 -49.56 -1.04
C VAL A 535 1.15 -50.35 0.02
N ILE A 536 0.66 -51.53 0.36
CA ILE A 536 1.30 -52.49 1.26
C ILE A 536 2.10 -53.47 0.40
N GLU A 537 3.44 -53.41 0.50
CA GLU A 537 4.39 -54.33 -0.17
C GLU A 537 4.19 -54.52 -1.69
N GLY A 538 3.51 -53.58 -2.36
CA GLY A 538 3.21 -53.67 -3.79
C GLY A 538 1.99 -54.53 -4.15
N GLU A 539 1.35 -55.18 -3.18
CA GLU A 539 0.27 -56.15 -3.41
C GLU A 539 -1.13 -55.56 -3.13
N TYR A 540 -1.26 -54.78 -2.06
CA TYR A 540 -2.55 -54.28 -1.60
C TYR A 540 -2.56 -52.75 -1.53
N SER A 541 -3.58 -52.10 -2.07
CA SER A 541 -3.77 -50.65 -1.89
C SER A 541 -4.57 -50.34 -0.63
N TYR A 542 -4.33 -49.18 -0.04
CA TYR A 542 -5.15 -48.66 1.04
C TYR A 542 -5.38 -47.17 0.91
N THR A 543 -6.44 -46.70 1.54
CA THR A 543 -6.69 -45.28 1.77
C THR A 543 -6.85 -44.98 3.24
N ILE A 544 -6.38 -43.80 3.64
CA ILE A 544 -6.64 -43.19 4.94
C ILE A 544 -7.44 -41.92 4.67
N SER A 545 -8.63 -41.82 5.24
CA SER A 545 -9.40 -40.57 5.22
C SER A 545 -9.50 -39.95 6.60
N ILE A 546 -9.32 -38.62 6.63
CA ILE A 546 -9.25 -37.82 7.85
C ILE A 546 -10.22 -36.68 7.70
N HIS A 547 -11.26 -36.64 8.53
CA HIS A 547 -12.24 -35.56 8.50
C HIS A 547 -11.80 -34.45 9.44
N GLY A 548 -11.70 -33.22 8.95
CA GLY A 548 -11.19 -32.06 9.69
C GLY A 548 -11.82 -31.86 11.07
N LYS A 549 -13.14 -32.05 11.19
CA LYS A 549 -13.87 -31.91 12.47
C LYS A 549 -13.52 -32.97 13.53
N LYS A 550 -12.77 -34.01 13.17
CA LYS A 550 -12.35 -35.11 14.06
C LYS A 550 -10.87 -35.03 14.44
N VAL A 551 -10.14 -34.01 13.99
CA VAL A 551 -8.74 -33.79 14.37
C VAL A 551 -8.70 -33.40 15.86
N GLU A 552 -8.01 -34.20 16.66
CA GLU A 552 -7.90 -34.04 18.11
C GLU A 552 -6.54 -33.44 18.52
N ASN A 553 -5.48 -33.78 17.79
CA ASN A 553 -4.13 -33.26 17.97
C ASN A 553 -3.54 -32.89 16.60
N LYS A 554 -2.79 -31.80 16.50
CA LYS A 554 -2.14 -31.36 15.26
C LYS A 554 -0.68 -31.78 15.34
N ALA A 555 -0.32 -32.94 14.78
CA ALA A 555 1.04 -33.47 14.81
C ALA A 555 1.34 -34.30 13.56
N ASP A 556 2.62 -34.51 13.27
CA ASP A 556 3.06 -35.40 12.21
C ASP A 556 2.52 -36.82 12.42
N MET A 557 2.13 -37.49 11.33
CA MET A 557 1.64 -38.87 11.35
C MET A 557 2.34 -39.70 10.27
N LYS A 558 2.89 -40.85 10.67
CA LYS A 558 3.28 -41.86 9.67
C LYS A 558 2.01 -42.52 9.12
N ALA A 559 1.75 -42.32 7.83
CA ALA A 559 0.61 -42.90 7.13
C ALA A 559 0.91 -44.27 6.50
N GLY A 560 2.16 -44.72 6.55
CA GLY A 560 2.58 -46.03 6.04
C GLY A 560 1.84 -47.19 6.71
N ILE A 561 1.55 -48.23 5.94
CA ILE A 561 1.02 -49.52 6.40
C ILE A 561 1.90 -50.62 5.82
N THR A 562 2.35 -51.54 6.67
CA THR A 562 3.20 -52.67 6.30
C THR A 562 2.50 -54.01 6.53
N SER A 563 2.93 -55.03 5.77
CA SER A 563 2.35 -56.37 5.84
C SER A 563 2.65 -57.07 7.17
N GLY A 564 1.71 -57.90 7.61
CA GLY A 564 1.68 -58.53 8.92
C GLY A 564 2.78 -59.54 9.24
N ASN A 565 3.71 -59.83 8.32
CA ASN A 565 4.88 -60.69 8.61
C ASN A 565 5.81 -60.09 9.68
N LYS A 566 5.60 -58.84 10.08
CA LYS A 566 6.28 -58.16 11.20
C LYS A 566 5.49 -58.14 12.52
N VAL A 567 4.26 -58.68 12.56
CA VAL A 567 3.45 -58.70 13.78
C VAL A 567 3.95 -59.82 14.70
N ALA A 568 4.41 -59.45 15.90
CA ALA A 568 5.11 -60.37 16.80
C ALA A 568 4.24 -61.52 17.36
N VAL A 569 2.90 -61.40 17.31
CA VAL A 569 1.95 -62.36 17.88
C VAL A 569 0.79 -62.57 16.92
N MET A 570 0.69 -63.73 16.26
CA MET A 570 -0.44 -64.06 15.36
C MET A 570 -1.53 -64.82 16.11
N MET A 571 -2.78 -64.38 15.99
CA MET A 571 -3.93 -65.10 16.56
C MET A 571 -4.25 -66.35 15.75
N GLU A 572 -4.65 -67.41 16.46
CA GLU A 572 -5.19 -68.60 15.81
C GLU A 572 -6.42 -68.24 14.98
N GLY A 573 -6.40 -68.57 13.68
CA GLY A 573 -7.48 -68.25 12.74
C GLY A 573 -7.39 -66.88 12.06
N ALA A 574 -6.41 -66.03 12.38
CA ALA A 574 -6.17 -64.78 11.65
C ALA A 574 -5.90 -65.05 10.16
N LYS A 575 -6.56 -64.29 9.28
CA LYS A 575 -6.42 -64.43 7.82
C LYS A 575 -5.68 -63.29 7.16
N PHE A 576 -5.64 -62.12 7.80
CA PHE A 576 -4.90 -60.97 7.33
C PHE A 576 -4.39 -60.18 8.53
N ALA A 577 -3.16 -59.68 8.42
CA ALA A 577 -2.50 -58.91 9.45
C ALA A 577 -1.72 -57.77 8.80
N PHE A 578 -1.68 -56.62 9.47
CA PHE A 578 -0.94 -55.45 9.01
C PHE A 578 -0.57 -54.56 10.20
N SER A 579 0.45 -53.72 10.02
CA SER A 579 0.81 -52.69 11.00
C SER A 579 0.73 -51.31 10.36
N MET A 580 0.11 -50.37 11.06
CA MET A 580 0.37 -48.95 10.77
C MET A 580 1.78 -48.60 11.26
N ASP A 581 2.54 -47.84 10.48
CA ASP A 581 3.90 -47.40 10.85
C ASP A 581 3.87 -46.41 12.02
N GLN A 582 2.74 -45.71 12.21
CA GLN A 582 2.45 -44.94 13.41
C GLN A 582 1.94 -45.89 14.51
N GLU A 583 2.66 -45.97 15.62
CA GLU A 583 2.20 -46.64 16.83
C GLU A 583 1.53 -45.63 17.78
N GLY A 584 0.64 -46.12 18.65
CA GLY A 584 0.01 -45.30 19.69
C GLY A 584 -1.11 -44.41 19.18
N ALA A 585 -1.39 -43.32 19.89
CA ALA A 585 -2.48 -42.39 19.56
C ALA A 585 -2.24 -41.69 18.21
N LEU A 586 -3.30 -41.52 17.43
CA LEU A 586 -3.27 -40.80 16.16
C LEU A 586 -3.72 -39.34 16.34
N PRO A 587 -3.27 -38.41 15.48
CA PRO A 587 -3.72 -37.00 15.48
C PRO A 587 -5.24 -36.81 15.29
N SER A 588 -5.91 -37.78 14.66
CA SER A 588 -7.35 -37.79 14.40
C SER A 588 -7.88 -39.22 14.44
N GLU A 589 -9.19 -39.38 14.64
CA GLU A 589 -9.83 -40.62 14.18
C GLU A 589 -9.66 -40.71 12.66
N VAL A 590 -9.12 -41.83 12.19
CA VAL A 590 -8.90 -42.09 10.77
C VAL A 590 -9.79 -43.25 10.32
N THR A 591 -10.34 -43.14 9.11
CA THR A 591 -10.99 -44.28 8.46
C THR A 591 -10.00 -44.95 7.52
N LEU A 592 -9.74 -46.23 7.75
CA LEU A 592 -8.92 -47.07 6.89
C LEU A 592 -9.82 -47.81 5.90
N ALA A 593 -9.43 -47.84 4.64
CA ALA A 593 -9.96 -48.77 3.65
C ALA A 593 -8.80 -49.54 3.02
N ILE A 594 -8.75 -50.86 3.21
CA ILE A 594 -7.64 -51.70 2.72
C ILE A 594 -8.22 -52.71 1.73
N HIS A 595 -7.63 -52.80 0.54
CA HIS A 595 -7.91 -53.86 -0.41
C HIS A 595 -7.24 -55.16 0.05
N THR A 596 -7.95 -56.28 -0.05
CA THR A 596 -7.49 -57.59 0.42
C THR A 596 -7.99 -58.67 -0.55
N ASP A 597 -7.37 -59.83 -0.52
CA ASP A 597 -7.81 -61.05 -1.19
C ASP A 597 -8.75 -61.91 -0.33
N LEU A 598 -9.15 -61.41 0.85
CA LEU A 598 -10.10 -62.08 1.72
C LEU A 598 -11.48 -62.20 1.07
N LEU A 599 -12.12 -63.33 1.31
CA LEU A 599 -13.50 -63.57 0.87
C LEU A 599 -14.46 -62.61 1.57
N ASP A 600 -15.48 -62.16 0.81
CA ASP A 600 -16.58 -61.37 1.36
C ASP A 600 -17.24 -62.09 2.54
N GLY A 601 -17.46 -61.36 3.62
CA GLY A 601 -17.91 -61.95 4.87
C GLY A 601 -17.66 -61.05 6.07
N THR A 602 -17.93 -61.59 7.26
CA THR A 602 -17.81 -60.85 8.52
C THR A 602 -16.56 -61.22 9.28
N TYR A 603 -15.76 -60.22 9.64
CA TYR A 603 -14.48 -60.38 10.32
C TYR A 603 -14.46 -59.54 11.60
N TYR A 604 -13.77 -60.03 12.62
CA TYR A 604 -13.40 -59.22 13.78
C TYR A 604 -12.06 -58.53 13.50
N VAL A 605 -12.00 -57.23 13.77
CA VAL A 605 -10.76 -56.46 13.79
C VAL A 605 -10.19 -56.53 15.20
N TYR A 606 -8.97 -57.04 15.34
CA TYR A 606 -8.22 -57.01 16.59
C TYR A 606 -7.05 -56.04 16.46
N ARG A 607 -6.73 -55.32 17.54
CA ARG A 607 -5.52 -54.50 17.65
C ARG A 607 -4.66 -54.93 18.81
N ARG A 608 -3.33 -54.93 18.65
CA ARG A 608 -2.40 -55.15 19.77
C ARG A 608 -2.44 -53.98 20.76
N ASN A 609 -2.57 -54.31 22.04
CA ASN A 609 -2.23 -53.38 23.11
C ASN A 609 -0.70 -53.39 23.29
N LEU A 610 -0.05 -52.24 23.15
CA LEU A 610 1.42 -52.13 23.19
C LEU A 610 1.99 -52.41 24.59
N ASP A 611 1.26 -52.07 25.66
CA ASP A 611 1.72 -52.26 27.04
C ASP A 611 1.68 -53.74 27.45
N THR A 612 0.60 -54.43 27.07
CA THR A 612 0.36 -55.82 27.49
C THR A 612 0.75 -56.85 26.43
N ASN A 613 1.01 -56.42 25.19
CA ASN A 613 1.15 -57.27 24.00
C ASN A 613 -0.05 -58.19 23.74
N VAL A 614 -1.22 -57.90 24.30
CA VAL A 614 -2.45 -58.68 24.10
C VAL A 614 -3.27 -58.10 22.95
N MET A 615 -3.81 -58.96 22.09
CA MET A 615 -4.75 -58.57 21.04
C MET A 615 -6.14 -58.30 21.65
N LYS A 616 -6.71 -57.13 21.37
CA LYS A 616 -8.03 -56.72 21.83
C LYS A 616 -8.98 -56.55 20.64
N ALA A 617 -10.16 -57.15 20.72
CA ALA A 617 -11.22 -56.95 19.72
C ALA A 617 -11.65 -55.48 19.72
N MET A 618 -11.75 -54.90 18.52
CA MET A 618 -12.23 -53.53 18.31
C MET A 618 -13.69 -53.53 17.88
N GLU A 619 -13.94 -54.01 16.66
CA GLU A 619 -15.26 -54.03 16.07
C GLU A 619 -15.39 -55.20 15.09
N MET A 620 -16.63 -55.43 14.66
CA MET A 620 -16.96 -56.41 13.64
C MET A 620 -17.19 -55.65 12.33
N VAL A 621 -16.49 -56.06 11.28
CA VAL A 621 -16.51 -55.40 9.98
C VAL A 621 -17.00 -56.36 8.91
N GLU A 622 -17.63 -55.82 7.89
CA GLU A 622 -18.05 -56.57 6.71
C GLU A 622 -17.08 -56.27 5.56
N ILE A 623 -16.46 -57.31 5.02
CA ILE A 623 -15.68 -57.22 3.79
C ILE A 623 -16.63 -57.42 2.63
N LYS A 624 -16.65 -56.44 1.71
CA LYS A 624 -17.44 -56.46 0.48
C LYS A 624 -16.57 -56.05 -0.70
N GLY A 625 -16.53 -56.88 -1.73
CA GLY A 625 -15.67 -56.68 -2.89
C GLY A 625 -14.18 -56.64 -2.50
N GLY A 626 -13.78 -57.44 -1.50
CA GLY A 626 -12.39 -57.51 -1.02
C GLY A 626 -11.88 -56.28 -0.28
N ILE A 627 -12.73 -55.30 0.09
CA ILE A 627 -12.30 -54.11 0.83
C ILE A 627 -12.77 -54.19 2.28
N VAL A 628 -11.82 -54.10 3.22
CA VAL A 628 -12.12 -53.89 4.64
C VAL A 628 -12.15 -52.41 4.95
N ARG A 629 -13.16 -51.94 5.69
CA ARG A 629 -13.27 -50.55 6.16
C ARG A 629 -13.57 -50.49 7.64
N PHE A 630 -12.82 -49.68 8.38
CA PHE A 630 -13.02 -49.48 9.81
C PHE A 630 -12.36 -48.19 10.29
N SER A 631 -12.72 -47.71 11.47
CA SER A 631 -12.15 -46.48 12.04
C SER A 631 -11.27 -46.78 13.24
N THR A 632 -10.19 -46.00 13.43
CA THR A 632 -9.34 -46.12 14.61
C THR A 632 -8.78 -44.77 15.03
N LYS A 633 -8.56 -44.63 16.35
CA LYS A 633 -7.87 -43.48 16.97
C LYS A 633 -6.43 -43.78 17.39
N ALA A 634 -5.97 -45.01 17.17
CA ALA A 634 -4.62 -45.43 17.51
C ALA A 634 -4.11 -46.46 16.49
N GLY A 635 -2.84 -46.33 16.10
CA GLY A 635 -2.16 -47.22 15.18
C GLY A 635 -1.51 -48.42 15.88
N GLY A 636 -0.52 -49.03 15.22
CA GLY A 636 0.11 -50.30 15.60
C GLY A 636 -0.43 -51.50 14.82
N ASP A 637 -0.38 -52.68 15.44
CA ASP A 637 -0.69 -53.96 14.77
C ASP A 637 -2.17 -54.30 14.79
N PHE A 638 -2.67 -54.74 13.63
CA PHE A 638 -4.05 -55.18 13.43
C PHE A 638 -4.12 -56.58 12.81
N GLN A 639 -5.16 -57.32 13.16
CA GLN A 639 -5.47 -58.63 12.59
C GLN A 639 -6.97 -58.78 12.30
N LEU A 640 -7.28 -59.40 11.15
CA LEU A 640 -8.63 -59.76 10.75
C LEU A 640 -8.83 -61.26 10.95
N VAL A 641 -9.81 -61.59 11.78
CA VAL A 641 -10.18 -62.98 12.08
C VAL A 641 -11.61 -63.22 11.61
N PRO A 642 -11.87 -64.20 10.72
CA PRO A 642 -13.22 -64.56 10.31
C PRO A 642 -14.09 -64.88 11.51
N ARG A 643 -15.33 -64.41 11.52
CA ARG A 643 -16.28 -64.64 12.62
C ARG A 643 -16.43 -66.13 12.96
N GLU A 644 -16.53 -66.97 11.94
CA GLU A 644 -16.62 -68.43 12.04
C GLU A 644 -15.40 -69.09 12.72
N SER A 645 -14.20 -68.51 12.56
CA SER A 645 -12.99 -69.02 13.20
C SER A 645 -12.98 -68.75 14.72
N VAL A 646 -13.56 -67.62 15.14
CA VAL A 646 -13.74 -67.29 16.56
C VAL A 646 -14.82 -68.18 17.19
N GLU A 647 -15.96 -68.35 16.50
CA GLU A 647 -17.10 -69.16 16.96
C GLU A 647 -16.79 -70.67 17.03
N ALA A 648 -15.83 -71.16 16.25
CA ALA A 648 -15.38 -72.55 16.27
C ALA A 648 -14.34 -72.87 17.38
N SER A 649 -13.75 -71.85 18.03
CA SER A 649 -12.70 -72.05 19.03
C SER A 649 -13.29 -72.29 20.44
N ALA A 650 -12.94 -73.41 21.07
CA ALA A 650 -13.44 -73.79 22.41
C ALA A 650 -12.67 -73.15 23.59
N ASN A 651 -11.89 -72.08 23.34
CA ASN A 651 -10.93 -71.52 24.32
C ASN A 651 -11.44 -70.19 24.90
N PRO A 652 -11.60 -70.05 26.23
CA PRO A 652 -12.22 -68.87 26.85
C PRO A 652 -11.32 -67.62 26.87
N SER A 653 -10.12 -67.65 26.27
CA SER A 653 -9.26 -66.47 26.08
C SER A 653 -9.74 -65.54 24.95
N PHE A 654 -10.75 -65.95 24.16
CA PHE A 654 -11.49 -65.09 23.24
C PHE A 654 -12.58 -64.26 23.95
N ALA A 655 -12.47 -64.07 25.27
CA ALA A 655 -13.48 -63.42 26.10
C ALA A 655 -13.84 -62.03 25.56
N VAL A 656 -15.02 -62.00 24.94
CA VAL A 656 -15.87 -60.84 24.73
C VAL A 656 -15.95 -60.07 26.04
N TYR A 657 -15.13 -59.03 26.19
CA TYR A 657 -15.43 -58.00 27.18
C TYR A 657 -16.69 -57.30 26.71
N GLN A 658 -17.69 -57.33 27.60
CA GLN A 658 -19.05 -56.84 27.39
C GLN A 658 -19.08 -55.56 26.54
N MET A 659 -19.89 -55.61 25.46
CA MET A 659 -20.50 -54.40 24.94
C MET A 659 -21.18 -53.70 26.11
N GLY A 660 -20.64 -52.57 26.56
CA GLY A 660 -21.49 -51.58 27.20
C GLY A 660 -22.57 -51.24 26.18
N GLU A 661 -23.84 -51.36 26.58
CA GLU A 661 -24.97 -50.95 25.76
C GLU A 661 -24.80 -49.49 25.35
N THR A 662 -24.19 -49.22 24.20
CA THR A 662 -24.55 -48.04 23.43
C THR A 662 -25.94 -48.32 22.91
N LYS A 663 -26.93 -47.64 23.52
CA LYS A 663 -28.28 -47.54 22.98
C LYS A 663 -28.17 -47.42 21.46
N LYS A 664 -28.87 -48.31 20.75
CA LYS A 664 -29.26 -48.07 19.36
C LYS A 664 -29.99 -46.74 19.33
N GLU A 665 -29.29 -45.64 19.06
CA GLU A 665 -29.93 -44.56 18.34
C GLU A 665 -30.17 -45.12 16.94
N GLN A 666 -31.44 -45.41 16.68
CA GLN A 666 -31.97 -45.41 15.32
C GLN A 666 -31.39 -44.18 14.60
N PRO A 667 -31.14 -44.24 13.27
CA PRO A 667 -30.88 -43.04 12.53
C PRO A 667 -32.08 -42.12 12.76
N LYS A 668 -31.91 -41.14 13.66
CA LYS A 668 -32.81 -40.01 13.69
C LYS A 668 -32.69 -39.48 12.28
N ALA A 669 -33.84 -39.46 11.60
CA ALA A 669 -34.03 -38.79 10.34
C ALA A 669 -33.14 -37.55 10.32
N PRO A 670 -32.45 -37.25 9.20
CA PRO A 670 -31.52 -36.15 9.14
C PRO A 670 -32.18 -35.00 9.86
N VAL A 671 -31.54 -34.52 10.93
CA VAL A 671 -31.90 -33.22 11.46
C VAL A 671 -31.74 -32.37 10.21
N GLN A 672 -32.88 -32.03 9.60
CA GLN A 672 -32.92 -30.86 8.76
C GLN A 672 -32.25 -29.85 9.66
N VAL A 673 -31.02 -29.48 9.31
CA VAL A 673 -30.57 -28.13 9.55
C VAL A 673 -31.70 -27.35 8.90
N GLN A 674 -32.72 -27.02 9.72
CA GLN A 674 -33.60 -25.93 9.42
C GLN A 674 -32.64 -24.87 8.97
N ARG A 675 -32.80 -24.45 7.71
CA ARG A 675 -32.11 -23.28 7.18
C ARG A 675 -32.00 -22.32 8.36
N ILE A 676 -30.78 -22.10 8.83
CA ILE A 676 -30.44 -20.89 9.59
C ILE A 676 -31.18 -19.81 8.82
N HIS A 677 -32.06 -19.06 9.51
CA HIS A 677 -32.84 -17.99 8.90
C HIS A 677 -31.92 -17.29 7.92
N SER A 678 -32.14 -17.56 6.63
CA SER A 678 -31.16 -17.15 5.63
C SER A 678 -31.19 -15.64 5.71
N PHE A 679 -30.06 -15.02 6.05
CA PHE A 679 -29.84 -13.62 5.75
C PHE A 679 -30.18 -13.47 4.26
N ASP A 680 -31.41 -13.04 4.00
CA ASP A 680 -31.97 -12.96 2.66
C ASP A 680 -31.40 -11.66 2.09
N ALA A 681 -30.11 -11.70 1.73
CA ALA A 681 -29.32 -10.56 1.31
C ALA A 681 -29.92 -9.85 0.08
N ASP A 682 -30.84 -10.52 -0.62
CA ASP A 682 -31.56 -10.02 -1.81
C ASP A 682 -32.87 -9.27 -1.47
N LYS A 683 -33.20 -9.07 -0.18
CA LYS A 683 -34.35 -8.25 0.27
C LYS A 683 -33.92 -6.90 0.82
N GLU A 684 -33.15 -6.12 0.06
CA GLU A 684 -32.82 -4.72 0.41
C GLU A 684 -34.07 -3.87 0.74
N GLY A 685 -35.24 -4.23 0.20
CA GLY A 685 -36.50 -3.51 0.45
C GLY A 685 -37.20 -3.74 1.81
N LYS A 686 -36.65 -4.54 2.74
CA LYS A 686 -37.27 -4.82 4.07
C LYS A 686 -36.36 -4.62 5.29
N THR A 687 -35.18 -4.03 5.13
CA THR A 687 -34.26 -3.79 6.25
C THR A 687 -34.60 -2.47 6.96
N LYS A 688 -34.72 -2.51 8.29
CA LYS A 688 -34.97 -1.31 9.12
C LYS A 688 -33.65 -0.78 9.68
N GLU A 689 -33.60 0.51 9.97
CA GLU A 689 -32.40 1.13 10.56
C GLU A 689 -32.35 0.92 12.08
N LEU A 690 -31.17 0.63 12.60
CA LEU A 690 -30.85 0.58 14.03
C LEU A 690 -30.14 1.87 14.42
N THR A 691 -30.63 2.54 15.46
CA THR A 691 -30.03 3.79 15.94
C THR A 691 -28.70 3.50 16.64
N VAL A 692 -27.63 4.13 16.14
CA VAL A 692 -26.32 4.17 16.79
C VAL A 692 -26.17 5.51 17.51
N THR A 693 -25.80 5.50 18.79
CA THR A 693 -25.55 6.73 19.56
C THR A 693 -24.08 6.77 19.97
N GLY A 694 -23.30 7.64 19.33
CA GLY A 694 -21.83 7.56 19.39
C GLY A 694 -21.34 6.32 18.63
N ASN A 695 -20.59 5.44 19.32
CA ASN A 695 -20.17 4.12 18.83
C ASN A 695 -20.91 2.98 19.56
N VAL A 696 -22.12 3.22 20.05
CA VAL A 696 -22.87 2.23 20.84
C VAL A 696 -24.28 2.04 20.29
N ILE A 697 -24.65 0.79 20.03
CA ILE A 697 -26.05 0.38 19.93
C ILE A 697 -26.51 0.01 21.33
N LYS A 698 -27.49 0.75 21.84
CA LYS A 698 -27.98 0.58 23.21
C LYS A 698 -28.77 -0.72 23.36
N LYS A 699 -28.68 -1.36 24.54
CA LYS A 699 -29.44 -2.58 24.87
C LYS A 699 -30.93 -2.44 24.55
N GLU A 700 -31.52 -1.28 24.81
CA GLU A 700 -32.93 -1.00 24.59
C GLU A 700 -33.34 -1.16 23.11
N GLU A 701 -32.42 -0.90 22.17
CA GLU A 701 -32.67 -1.14 20.74
C GLU A 701 -32.77 -2.63 20.42
N PHE A 702 -31.90 -3.45 21.02
CA PHE A 702 -31.97 -4.91 20.88
C PHE A 702 -33.22 -5.50 21.53
N ASP A 703 -33.64 -4.98 22.69
CA ASP A 703 -34.90 -5.39 23.35
C ASP A 703 -36.12 -5.13 22.47
N LYS A 704 -36.14 -4.04 21.69
CA LYS A 704 -37.24 -3.70 20.78
C LYS A 704 -37.34 -4.66 19.59
N ILE A 705 -36.23 -5.26 19.15
CA ILE A 705 -36.18 -6.07 17.92
C ILE A 705 -36.16 -7.58 18.19
N LYS A 706 -35.84 -7.99 19.43
CA LYS A 706 -35.73 -9.39 19.83
C LYS A 706 -37.01 -10.18 19.51
N GLY A 707 -36.84 -11.32 18.83
CA GLY A 707 -37.90 -12.24 18.43
C GLY A 707 -38.66 -11.83 17.17
N LYS A 708 -38.29 -10.73 16.49
CA LYS A 708 -38.91 -10.31 15.22
C LYS A 708 -38.19 -10.94 14.02
N ASP A 709 -38.94 -11.50 13.09
CA ASP A 709 -38.44 -12.07 11.83
C ASP A 709 -38.17 -10.96 10.78
N GLU A 710 -37.30 -10.01 11.14
CA GLU A 710 -36.93 -8.84 10.33
C GLU A 710 -35.45 -8.48 10.52
N ASN A 711 -34.84 -7.87 9.51
CA ASN A 711 -33.44 -7.39 9.54
C ASN A 711 -33.36 -5.94 9.98
N TYR A 712 -32.34 -5.64 10.79
CA TYR A 712 -32.07 -4.33 11.34
C TYR A 712 -30.60 -3.96 11.11
N LYS A 713 -30.31 -2.87 10.39
CA LYS A 713 -28.97 -2.44 9.97
C LYS A 713 -28.54 -1.18 10.71
N ALA A 714 -27.37 -1.22 11.32
CA ALA A 714 -26.66 -0.09 11.90
C ALA A 714 -25.48 0.28 10.98
N VAL A 715 -25.49 1.50 10.44
CA VAL A 715 -24.37 2.03 9.64
C VAL A 715 -23.43 2.79 10.58
N CYS A 716 -22.15 2.51 10.49
CA CYS A 716 -21.08 3.01 11.34
C CYS A 716 -19.95 3.58 10.47
N LYS A 717 -19.09 4.41 11.07
CA LYS A 717 -17.90 4.97 10.42
C LYS A 717 -16.67 4.68 11.27
N MET A 718 -15.57 4.30 10.63
CA MET A 718 -14.28 4.14 11.28
C MET A 718 -13.63 5.52 11.50
N GLU A 719 -12.51 5.54 12.21
CA GLU A 719 -11.71 6.76 12.39
C GLU A 719 -11.20 7.33 11.05
N ASP A 720 -10.90 6.47 10.07
CA ASP A 720 -10.49 6.83 8.70
C ASP A 720 -11.67 7.20 7.77
N GLY A 721 -12.88 7.29 8.31
CA GLY A 721 -14.09 7.67 7.57
C GLY A 721 -14.73 6.56 6.74
N LYS A 722 -14.13 5.37 6.63
CA LYS A 722 -14.73 4.24 5.89
C LYS A 722 -16.01 3.77 6.57
N GLU A 723 -17.06 3.65 5.78
CA GLU A 723 -18.35 3.14 6.24
C GLU A 723 -18.33 1.61 6.33
N TYR A 724 -18.86 1.11 7.45
CA TYR A 724 -19.15 -0.30 7.65
C TYR A 724 -20.51 -0.43 8.31
N SER A 725 -21.07 -1.62 8.34
CA SER A 725 -22.37 -1.83 8.95
C SER A 725 -22.50 -3.17 9.61
N PHE A 726 -23.33 -3.20 10.65
CA PHE A 726 -23.79 -4.41 11.30
C PHE A 726 -25.27 -4.60 11.00
N THR A 727 -25.63 -5.75 10.45
CA THR A 727 -27.04 -6.13 10.29
C THR A 727 -27.35 -7.29 11.22
N PHE A 728 -28.33 -7.08 12.10
CA PHE A 728 -28.85 -8.07 13.03
C PHE A 728 -30.23 -8.55 12.59
N HIS A 729 -30.48 -9.84 12.70
CA HIS A 729 -31.82 -10.40 12.53
C HIS A 729 -32.51 -10.49 13.90
N GLY A 730 -33.72 -9.96 14.03
CA GLY A 730 -34.40 -9.85 15.33
C GLY A 730 -34.63 -11.20 16.03
N ALA A 731 -34.86 -12.28 15.27
CA ALA A 731 -35.04 -13.62 15.81
C ALA A 731 -33.73 -14.23 16.37
N ASP A 732 -32.57 -13.72 15.95
CA ASP A 732 -31.25 -14.22 16.36
C ASP A 732 -30.67 -13.48 17.57
N ILE A 733 -31.39 -12.45 18.08
CA ILE A 733 -31.00 -11.74 19.29
C ILE A 733 -31.23 -12.64 20.53
N LYS A 734 -30.14 -13.21 21.04
CA LYS A 734 -30.13 -14.08 22.22
C LYS A 734 -30.08 -13.24 23.49
N THR A 735 -29.09 -12.36 23.59
CA THR A 735 -28.76 -11.61 24.81
C THR A 735 -28.64 -10.13 24.51
N PRO A 736 -29.74 -9.35 24.62
CA PRO A 736 -29.69 -7.90 24.49
C PRO A 736 -28.70 -7.28 25.48
N LYS A 737 -27.75 -6.50 24.96
CA LYS A 737 -26.78 -5.71 25.74
C LYS A 737 -26.33 -4.50 24.94
N ASP A 738 -25.69 -3.55 25.59
CA ASP A 738 -24.96 -2.49 24.89
C ASP A 738 -23.89 -3.13 24.00
N PHE A 739 -23.80 -2.68 22.76
CA PHE A 739 -22.91 -3.21 21.74
C PHE A 739 -22.00 -2.09 21.23
N GLN A 740 -20.69 -2.24 21.44
CA GLN A 740 -19.69 -1.33 20.89
C GLN A 740 -19.55 -1.60 19.40
N THR A 741 -19.67 -0.55 18.58
CA THR A 741 -19.62 -0.70 17.13
C THR A 741 -18.21 -0.56 16.58
N GLY A 742 -17.24 -0.04 17.34
CA GLY A 742 -15.90 0.30 16.84
C GLY A 742 -15.22 -0.82 16.05
N LEU A 743 -14.60 -0.44 14.94
CA LEU A 743 -13.84 -1.31 14.05
C LEU A 743 -12.59 -0.56 13.60
N SER A 744 -11.44 -1.23 13.64
CA SER A 744 -10.12 -0.71 13.24
C SER A 744 -9.42 -1.68 12.28
N PHE A 745 -8.60 -1.15 11.37
CA PHE A 745 -7.69 -1.93 10.53
C PHE A 745 -6.31 -2.18 11.18
N ASP A 746 -6.15 -1.75 12.43
CA ASP A 746 -4.93 -1.90 13.22
C ASP A 746 -5.24 -2.57 14.57
N SER A 747 -4.28 -3.33 15.09
CA SER A 747 -4.38 -3.94 16.42
C SER A 747 -2.99 -4.18 17.00
N GLU A 748 -2.93 -4.36 18.31
CA GLU A 748 -1.69 -4.73 19.01
C GLU A 748 -1.12 -6.08 18.54
N HIS A 749 -1.96 -6.96 17.98
CA HIS A 749 -1.57 -8.27 17.48
C HIS A 749 -1.07 -8.26 16.03
N LYS A 750 -0.96 -7.10 15.38
CA LYS A 750 -0.56 -6.98 13.96
C LYS A 750 0.78 -7.64 13.63
N GLU A 751 1.80 -7.47 14.47
CA GLU A 751 3.10 -8.11 14.26
C GLU A 751 3.03 -9.64 14.38
N GLU A 752 2.10 -10.15 15.18
CA GLU A 752 1.86 -11.58 15.38
C GLU A 752 1.10 -12.14 14.19
N VAL A 753 0.07 -11.46 13.72
CA VAL A 753 -0.65 -11.79 12.48
C VAL A 753 0.29 -11.76 11.27
N ALA A 754 1.23 -10.81 11.19
CA ALA A 754 2.25 -10.75 10.14
C ALA A 754 3.22 -11.95 10.15
N LYS A 755 3.38 -12.63 11.30
CA LYS A 755 4.13 -13.91 11.36
C LYS A 755 3.29 -15.08 10.84
N LEU A 756 1.97 -14.98 10.88
CA LEU A 756 1.03 -16.01 10.43
C LEU A 756 0.70 -15.92 8.94
N THR A 757 0.67 -14.71 8.37
CA THR A 757 0.33 -14.53 6.96
C THR A 757 0.98 -13.29 6.34
N GLU A 758 1.27 -13.38 5.05
CA GLU A 758 1.72 -12.25 4.23
C GLU A 758 0.50 -11.69 3.47
N ASP A 759 0.46 -10.38 3.24
CA ASP A 759 -0.62 -9.68 2.53
C ASP A 759 -2.03 -9.93 3.14
N PHE A 760 -2.34 -9.26 4.25
CA PHE A 760 -3.60 -9.36 4.98
C PHE A 760 -4.24 -8.00 5.28
N VAL A 761 -5.54 -8.00 5.53
CA VAL A 761 -6.28 -6.87 6.10
C VAL A 761 -6.74 -7.26 7.50
N LEU A 762 -6.30 -6.55 8.53
CA LEU A 762 -6.70 -6.77 9.91
C LEU A 762 -8.04 -6.08 10.20
N LEU A 763 -8.84 -6.61 11.11
CA LEU A 763 -10.17 -6.13 11.48
C LEU A 763 -10.34 -6.33 12.99
N GLN A 764 -10.02 -5.31 13.76
CA GLN A 764 -10.18 -5.32 15.22
C GLN A 764 -11.53 -4.74 15.59
N PHE A 765 -12.40 -5.56 16.20
CA PHE A 765 -13.69 -5.11 16.71
C PHE A 765 -13.56 -4.68 18.17
N GLU A 766 -13.95 -3.44 18.48
CA GLU A 766 -13.94 -2.87 19.83
C GLU A 766 -14.80 -3.68 20.81
N GLN A 767 -15.91 -4.26 20.33
CA GLN A 767 -16.72 -5.16 21.13
C GLN A 767 -15.99 -6.49 21.36
N GLU A 768 -15.45 -6.68 22.55
CA GLU A 768 -14.94 -8.00 22.95
C GLU A 768 -16.08 -9.00 23.27
N GLY A 769 -15.80 -10.29 23.05
CA GLY A 769 -16.68 -11.40 23.41
C GLY A 769 -17.94 -11.54 22.54
N GLU A 770 -18.92 -12.33 23.01
CA GLU A 770 -20.13 -12.66 22.23
C GLU A 770 -20.97 -11.42 21.89
N PHE A 771 -21.48 -11.35 20.68
CA PHE A 771 -22.42 -10.31 20.23
C PHE A 771 -23.84 -10.59 20.74
N PRO A 772 -24.76 -9.60 20.68
CA PRO A 772 -26.17 -9.82 21.03
C PRO A 772 -26.87 -10.92 20.20
N GLY A 773 -26.37 -11.18 18.99
CA GLY A 773 -26.80 -12.22 18.06
C GLY A 773 -25.81 -12.39 16.90
N GLU A 774 -26.06 -13.36 16.01
CA GLU A 774 -25.30 -13.46 14.76
C GLU A 774 -25.51 -12.20 13.91
N THR A 775 -24.43 -11.69 13.34
CA THR A 775 -24.41 -10.37 12.72
C THR A 775 -23.72 -10.43 11.36
N LEU A 776 -24.37 -9.90 10.33
CA LEU A 776 -23.75 -9.64 9.04
C LEU A 776 -22.98 -8.32 9.12
N VAL A 777 -21.67 -8.39 8.91
CA VAL A 777 -20.79 -7.24 8.76
C VAL A 777 -20.62 -6.96 7.28
N GLU A 778 -20.74 -5.70 6.88
CA GLU A 778 -20.31 -5.22 5.57
C GLU A 778 -19.26 -4.14 5.78
N VAL A 779 -18.10 -4.27 5.15
CA VAL A 779 -16.95 -3.36 5.35
C VAL A 779 -16.20 -3.16 4.03
N GLN A 780 -15.71 -1.93 3.82
CA GLN A 780 -14.79 -1.62 2.74
C GLN A 780 -13.36 -1.94 3.15
N VAL A 781 -12.64 -2.69 2.32
CA VAL A 781 -11.29 -3.18 2.57
C VAL A 781 -10.39 -2.84 1.39
N ASP A 782 -9.19 -2.32 1.66
CA ASP A 782 -8.22 -1.97 0.62
C ASP A 782 -7.41 -3.19 0.15
N LYS A 783 -8.13 -4.14 -0.43
CA LYS A 783 -7.59 -5.39 -0.97
C LYS A 783 -8.19 -5.71 -2.33
N GLU A 784 -7.49 -6.49 -3.16
CA GLU A 784 -7.95 -6.79 -4.52
C GLU A 784 -9.29 -7.52 -4.56
N ASP A 785 -10.10 -7.29 -5.60
CA ASP A 785 -11.33 -8.06 -5.80
C ASP A 785 -11.00 -9.54 -5.99
N GLY A 786 -11.69 -10.43 -5.29
CA GLY A 786 -11.41 -11.87 -5.34
C GLY A 786 -11.98 -12.65 -4.16
N GLU A 787 -11.71 -13.96 -4.16
CA GLU A 787 -12.04 -14.84 -3.03
C GLU A 787 -10.90 -14.85 -1.99
N TYR A 788 -11.28 -14.69 -0.72
CA TYR A 788 -10.38 -14.70 0.43
C TYR A 788 -10.97 -15.53 1.57
N LEU A 789 -10.20 -15.65 2.64
CA LEU A 789 -10.57 -16.32 3.87
C LEU A 789 -10.57 -15.29 5.00
N LEU A 790 -11.61 -15.34 5.83
CA LEU A 790 -11.66 -14.61 7.09
C LEU A 790 -11.16 -15.52 8.20
N PHE A 791 -10.18 -15.05 8.95
CA PHE A 791 -9.63 -15.69 10.14
C PHE A 791 -9.92 -14.83 11.36
N TYR A 792 -10.07 -15.47 12.52
CA TYR A 792 -10.04 -14.87 13.85
C TYR A 792 -8.67 -15.12 14.48
N TYR A 793 -8.07 -14.11 15.09
CA TYR A 793 -6.85 -14.27 15.87
C TYR A 793 -7.21 -14.62 17.32
N ASP A 794 -6.83 -15.83 17.75
CA ASP A 794 -6.97 -16.26 19.14
C ASP A 794 -5.69 -15.87 19.89
N ASP A 795 -5.75 -14.79 20.66
CA ASP A 795 -4.65 -14.26 21.47
C ASP A 795 -4.16 -15.29 22.54
N GLU A 796 -5.08 -16.00 23.20
CA GLU A 796 -4.71 -17.02 24.18
C GLU A 796 -3.86 -18.14 23.57
N LYS A 797 -4.15 -18.51 22.33
CA LYS A 797 -3.43 -19.56 21.60
C LYS A 797 -2.36 -19.02 20.65
N MET A 798 -2.31 -17.72 20.42
CA MET A 798 -1.51 -17.06 19.37
C MET A 798 -1.60 -17.79 18.02
N GLN A 799 -2.83 -18.03 17.55
CA GLN A 799 -3.08 -18.77 16.30
C GLN A 799 -4.22 -18.14 15.50
N ALA A 800 -4.22 -18.39 14.19
CA ALA A 800 -5.34 -18.06 13.32
C ALA A 800 -6.40 -19.19 13.31
N GLU A 801 -7.66 -18.84 13.53
CA GLU A 801 -8.81 -19.72 13.43
C GLU A 801 -9.66 -19.33 12.21
N TYR A 802 -9.80 -20.22 11.23
CA TYR A 802 -10.65 -19.93 10.06
C TYR A 802 -12.12 -19.82 10.43
N ILE A 803 -12.77 -18.81 9.87
CA ILE A 803 -14.18 -18.51 10.12
C ILE A 803 -15.01 -18.87 8.89
N GLN A 804 -14.71 -18.25 7.75
CA GLN A 804 -15.46 -18.45 6.53
C GLN A 804 -14.69 -17.95 5.29
N LYS A 805 -15.16 -18.35 4.11
CA LYS A 805 -14.79 -17.67 2.86
C LYS A 805 -15.49 -16.32 2.78
N VAL A 806 -14.81 -15.36 2.18
CA VAL A 806 -15.35 -14.03 1.90
C VAL A 806 -15.00 -13.66 0.46
N GLU A 807 -15.92 -12.99 -0.21
CA GLU A 807 -15.68 -12.40 -1.53
C GLU A 807 -15.46 -10.89 -1.31
N ILE A 808 -14.39 -10.37 -1.91
CA ILE A 808 -14.17 -8.93 -2.04
C ILE A 808 -14.59 -8.55 -3.45
N LYS A 809 -15.51 -7.60 -3.55
CA LYS A 809 -16.00 -7.07 -4.82
C LYS A 809 -16.18 -5.58 -4.70
N ASP A 810 -15.64 -4.82 -5.64
CA ASP A 810 -15.61 -3.36 -5.58
C ASP A 810 -15.00 -2.86 -4.25
N LYS A 811 -13.91 -3.51 -3.79
CA LYS A 811 -13.28 -3.28 -2.48
C LYS A 811 -14.20 -3.44 -1.26
N LYS A 812 -15.38 -4.04 -1.42
CA LYS A 812 -16.31 -4.31 -0.30
C LYS A 812 -16.39 -5.79 -0.04
N THR A 813 -16.51 -6.15 1.22
CA THR A 813 -16.73 -7.54 1.62
C THR A 813 -17.81 -7.62 2.69
N LYS A 814 -18.39 -8.81 2.80
CA LYS A 814 -19.42 -9.09 3.79
C LYS A 814 -19.24 -10.48 4.40
N PHE A 815 -19.45 -10.59 5.70
CA PHE A 815 -19.26 -11.83 6.44
C PHE A 815 -20.10 -11.88 7.69
N ILE A 816 -20.33 -13.09 8.23
CA ILE A 816 -21.18 -13.28 9.40
C ILE A 816 -20.29 -13.68 10.58
N ILE A 817 -20.43 -12.96 11.70
CA ILE A 817 -19.74 -13.24 12.95
C ILE A 817 -20.71 -13.15 14.14
N ALA A 818 -20.33 -13.75 15.26
CA ALA A 818 -21.14 -13.79 16.49
C ALA A 818 -20.36 -13.33 17.73
N LYS A 819 -19.10 -12.91 17.56
CA LYS A 819 -18.22 -12.37 18.60
C LYS A 819 -17.27 -11.36 17.96
N GLY A 820 -16.68 -10.48 18.76
CA GLY A 820 -15.64 -9.56 18.29
C GLY A 820 -14.26 -9.95 18.80
N GLY A 821 -13.33 -9.01 18.80
CA GLY A 821 -11.88 -9.25 18.86
C GLY A 821 -11.22 -9.09 17.49
N ASP A 822 -10.07 -9.73 17.31
CA ASP A 822 -9.24 -9.56 16.13
C ASP A 822 -9.56 -10.56 15.03
N TYR A 823 -9.78 -10.03 13.83
CA TYR A 823 -9.95 -10.81 12.62
C TYR A 823 -8.96 -10.35 11.57
N PHE A 824 -8.67 -11.20 10.59
CA PHE A 824 -7.96 -10.75 9.40
C PHE A 824 -8.43 -11.48 8.16
N ILE A 825 -8.44 -10.77 7.04
CA ILE A 825 -8.76 -11.27 5.72
C ILE A 825 -7.46 -11.48 4.97
N ALA A 826 -7.21 -12.73 4.60
CA ALA A 826 -6.05 -13.12 3.82
C ALA A 826 -6.45 -14.26 2.88
N LYS A 827 -5.66 -14.50 1.83
CA LYS A 827 -5.89 -15.71 1.01
C LYS A 827 -5.58 -17.00 1.77
N ARG A 828 -4.78 -16.89 2.83
CA ARG A 828 -4.21 -18.00 3.58
C ARG A 828 -3.69 -17.53 4.93
N SER A 829 -3.50 -18.45 5.86
CA SER A 829 -2.78 -18.22 7.11
C SER A 829 -2.02 -19.48 7.50
N LYS A 830 -0.91 -19.34 8.22
CA LYS A 830 -0.37 -20.43 9.04
C LYS A 830 -1.44 -20.82 10.08
N THR A 831 -1.61 -22.12 10.26
CA THR A 831 -2.69 -22.74 11.04
C THR A 831 -2.19 -23.33 12.37
N GLY A 832 -0.88 -23.22 12.63
CA GLY A 832 -0.20 -23.57 13.88
C GLY A 832 0.00 -22.37 14.81
N SER A 833 0.11 -22.63 16.11
CA SER A 833 0.36 -21.61 17.13
C SER A 833 1.77 -21.05 17.04
N LEU A 834 1.91 -19.73 17.16
CA LEU A 834 3.21 -19.05 17.25
C LEU A 834 3.99 -19.45 18.52
N LYS A 835 3.32 -19.93 19.57
CA LYS A 835 3.96 -20.38 20.83
C LYS A 835 4.79 -21.65 20.64
N GLU A 836 4.35 -22.56 19.77
CA GLU A 836 5.03 -23.84 19.54
C GLU A 836 6.35 -23.64 18.77
N GLN A 837 6.43 -22.62 17.91
CA GLN A 837 7.61 -22.30 17.11
C GLN A 837 8.75 -21.66 17.93
N GLN A 838 8.45 -20.99 19.05
CA GLN A 838 9.49 -20.46 19.95
C GLN A 838 10.15 -21.56 20.80
N ASN A 839 9.42 -22.64 21.12
CA ASN A 839 9.95 -23.73 21.94
C ASN A 839 10.90 -24.67 21.19
N GLU A 840 10.79 -24.80 19.87
CA GLU A 840 11.74 -25.58 19.04
C GLU A 840 13.11 -24.90 18.91
N ILE A 841 13.20 -23.57 19.11
CA ILE A 841 14.47 -22.82 19.05
C ILE A 841 15.20 -22.84 20.41
N SER A 842 14.51 -23.09 21.53
CA SER A 842 15.12 -23.09 22.87
C SER A 842 15.62 -24.46 23.37
N GLY A 843 15.29 -25.55 22.66
CA GLY A 843 15.63 -26.93 23.04
C GLY A 843 17.00 -27.40 22.57
N THR A 844 18.10 -26.78 23.01
CA THR A 844 19.44 -27.39 22.94
C THR A 844 20.00 -27.65 24.36
N GLU A 845 19.71 -28.87 24.82
CA GLU A 845 20.40 -29.70 25.83
C GLU A 845 21.30 -29.06 26.91
N THR A 846 20.84 -29.10 28.16
CA THR A 846 21.72 -29.40 29.31
C THR A 846 21.89 -30.91 29.45
N ILE A 847 23.08 -31.43 29.15
CA ILE A 847 23.50 -32.80 29.51
C ILE A 847 24.49 -32.75 30.67
N GLU A 848 24.12 -33.41 31.77
CA GLU A 848 24.99 -33.72 32.91
C GLU A 848 26.19 -34.58 32.51
N LYS A 849 27.35 -34.25 33.07
CA LYS A 849 28.60 -34.99 32.93
C LYS A 849 28.52 -36.37 33.58
N ALA A 850 28.71 -37.43 32.80
CA ALA A 850 29.29 -38.67 33.31
C ALA A 850 30.36 -39.18 32.33
N SER A 851 31.58 -39.23 32.85
CA SER A 851 32.81 -39.73 32.25
C SER A 851 32.78 -41.22 31.93
N VAL A 852 33.39 -41.63 30.80
CA VAL A 852 34.36 -42.77 30.66
C VAL A 852 34.88 -42.80 29.21
N VAL A 853 36.21 -42.87 29.08
CA VAL A 853 37.05 -43.12 27.88
C VAL A 853 37.56 -44.58 28.01
N PRO A 854 37.94 -45.42 27.00
CA PRO A 854 38.48 -45.21 25.64
C PRO A 854 37.76 -46.10 24.56
N ASN A 855 38.10 -46.25 23.26
CA ASN A 855 39.37 -46.25 22.55
C ASN A 855 39.14 -46.20 21.01
N LEU A 856 40.18 -45.76 20.30
CA LEU A 856 40.38 -45.53 18.87
C LEU A 856 39.89 -46.63 17.88
N LYS A 857 39.36 -46.21 16.71
CA LYS A 857 40.09 -46.23 15.42
C LYS A 857 39.30 -45.57 14.28
N SER A 858 40.06 -44.99 13.35
CA SER A 858 39.71 -44.19 12.19
C SER A 858 38.90 -44.94 11.13
N ASP A 859 38.06 -44.22 10.36
CA ASP A 859 38.37 -43.90 8.97
C ASP A 859 37.47 -42.78 8.42
N LYS A 860 38.02 -42.13 7.40
CA LYS A 860 37.69 -40.82 6.82
C LYS A 860 36.37 -40.84 6.02
N GLU A 861 35.61 -39.75 6.03
CA GLU A 861 35.40 -38.88 4.85
C GLU A 861 34.56 -37.61 5.13
N ASN A 862 35.18 -36.49 4.73
CA ASN A 862 34.71 -35.16 4.32
C ASN A 862 33.93 -34.20 5.28
N PRO A 863 34.42 -32.95 5.46
CA PRO A 863 33.92 -31.98 6.44
C PRO A 863 33.03 -30.88 5.83
N TYR A 864 32.66 -29.92 6.69
CA TYR A 864 32.02 -28.63 6.43
C TYR A 864 30.50 -28.58 6.60
N ALA A 865 30.11 -28.82 7.85
CA ALA A 865 29.14 -27.96 8.51
C ALA A 865 29.90 -26.94 9.39
N TRP A 866 29.27 -25.78 9.59
CA TRP A 866 29.50 -24.70 10.56
C TRP A 866 30.29 -23.46 10.14
N GLY A 867 29.59 -22.33 10.33
CA GLY A 867 30.16 -20.98 10.34
C GLY A 867 29.13 -19.86 10.41
N ILE A 868 28.10 -19.96 11.26
CA ILE A 868 27.34 -18.77 11.67
C ILE A 868 28.21 -18.02 12.68
N VAL A 869 28.67 -16.83 12.29
CA VAL A 869 29.20 -15.83 13.22
C VAL A 869 28.11 -14.79 13.44
N SER A 870 27.56 -14.82 14.65
CA SER A 870 26.73 -13.78 15.22
C SER A 870 27.59 -12.55 15.54
N GLY A 871 27.27 -11.43 14.89
CA GLY A 871 27.81 -10.11 15.21
C GLY A 871 26.64 -9.15 15.41
N ALA A 872 26.34 -8.83 16.67
CA ALA A 872 25.42 -7.76 17.02
C ALA A 872 26.12 -6.41 16.84
N ALA A 873 25.52 -5.53 16.02
CA ALA A 873 25.72 -4.09 16.03
C ALA A 873 24.43 -3.43 15.54
N GLY A 874 23.89 -2.49 16.33
CA GLY A 874 22.60 -1.86 16.11
C GLY A 874 22.59 -0.69 15.13
N ILE A 875 21.44 0.00 15.12
CA ILE A 875 20.97 1.06 14.20
C ILE A 875 20.44 0.44 12.90
N GLY A 876 19.21 0.65 12.43
CA GLY A 876 18.14 1.56 12.80
C GLY A 876 17.26 1.75 11.56
N ILE A 877 15.94 1.78 11.78
CA ILE A 877 14.92 2.50 11.00
C ILE A 877 14.67 2.07 9.53
N LEU A 878 13.37 2.05 9.21
CA LEU A 878 12.70 2.42 7.95
C LEU A 878 12.12 1.32 7.07
N GLY A 879 10.83 1.53 6.79
CA GLY A 879 10.15 1.18 5.54
C GLY A 879 9.47 -0.17 5.61
N GLY A 880 8.16 -0.28 5.48
CA GLY A 880 7.23 0.57 4.73
C GLY A 880 6.42 -0.38 3.84
N ILE A 881 5.09 -0.23 3.81
CA ILE A 881 4.38 0.49 2.73
C ILE A 881 4.25 -0.42 1.49
N LEU A 882 3.11 -0.65 0.85
CA LEU A 882 1.70 -0.29 0.99
C LEU A 882 0.98 -1.10 -0.12
N LEU A 883 -0.33 -1.33 0.03
CA LEU A 883 -1.36 -1.44 -1.03
C LEU A 883 -1.14 -2.48 -2.18
N PHE A 884 -2.05 -2.83 -3.09
CA PHE A 884 -3.23 -2.18 -3.67
C PHE A 884 -4.06 -3.22 -4.47
N VAL A 885 -5.16 -2.75 -5.09
CA VAL A 885 -5.76 -3.17 -6.39
C VAL A 885 -7.11 -3.92 -6.44
N PHE A 886 -8.19 -3.15 -6.36
CA PHE A 886 -9.22 -3.06 -7.44
C PHE A 886 -9.76 -4.32 -8.15
N GLY A 887 -11.08 -4.47 -8.09
CA GLY A 887 -11.94 -3.71 -8.99
C GLY A 887 -11.92 -4.06 -10.49
N LYS A 888 -12.91 -4.88 -10.85
CA LYS A 888 -14.01 -4.51 -11.76
C LYS A 888 -13.96 -4.83 -13.27
N ARG A 889 -15.13 -5.35 -13.67
CA ARG A 889 -15.66 -5.54 -15.01
C ARG A 889 -16.04 -4.25 -15.72
N ARG A 890 -16.07 -4.38 -17.05
CA ARG A 890 -16.95 -3.77 -18.05
C ARG A 890 -18.29 -3.17 -17.54
N ASN A 891 -18.59 -1.97 -18.07
CA ASN A 891 -19.64 -1.63 -19.06
C ASN A 891 -20.98 -2.39 -18.96
N ARG A 892 -22.16 -1.77 -19.12
CA ARG A 892 -22.54 -0.62 -19.94
C ARG A 892 -24.00 -0.25 -19.62
N SER A 893 -24.35 1.03 -19.63
CA SER A 893 -25.48 1.61 -20.40
C SER A 893 -25.30 3.10 -20.48
#